data_AF-A0A060CVX7-F1
#
_entry.id   AF-A0A060CVX7-F1
#
_cell.length_a   1.000
_cell.length_b   1.000
_cell.length_c   1.000
_cell.angle_alpha   90.00
_cell.angle_beta   90.00
_cell.angle_gamma   90.00
#
_symmetry.space_group_name_H-M   'P 1'
#
loop_
_entity.id
_entity.type
_entity.pdbx_description
1 polymer ?
#
loop_
_entity_poly.entity_id
_entity_poly.type
_entity_poly.pdbx_seq_one_letter_code
_entity_poly.pdbx_strand_id
1 'polypeptide(L)'
;MNAKAGSGIILILLTVVISACIKDTEPGDSCRNGGATVVNFNVGFTRATDEADEDQADNEINSLRMLIYNSGSGDLAYNIDLPTVPTASDPASLEIMVGTYDFVFIANEDSDDVLKGHLISSGNADIDDITKLRALSFSRSAFDADTAIPMVTFIEQVAVANNTVKTPDMNTPLSGVWSVNMERVAVRLRMTFTMTESLFDRWEAASKAITIDGIAGGAYVLPAIDNSAARIGAPESFAATDTADAAPGLISGPDGSGNVTVVYDRLILPELFFSSDNTGNTADNAMVVSMDFGDNVKSGTANAPTGYGWGYGLPRNTFLDMNITIDEYRMTIEAEVVPWNDTDIDRTFDGQYRLTVDRDEYFFNSYGNPQPIGVTTDYPGGWTTQSSTLTWVTMPTQKYNSIAAAAYTGTTPRTGSFTIVAGNLRKTIRVTQFPPAAEITDAIIPNSYVGAFWRNDQSGERLIRIPSGAGNGDWTAIVAEGEDWIHLDTEMTSDPNVGWLDGANETDVIDGNDPGFDDTYFVNGNLKDVHGEVNTDNPEIYFRIGLNSQYAPTDNAPARYGVVLLAYGGNTNMQRIWIRQGEGADYVFKNSDPVNSAGITSRTVTVRFSPYNLTAETFGVSVSINGATDDPAFQPAVFSDYPSQAGAYWQWASSTQPRYAYSPVGNAATNYNGNSGVPTTDWATNGAINESCPTGYRRPYDGPISGYVNIAGISQSEPLQSLWLNPQLYLDYNQDNASIGYYADGFFDRRQLETPDGTPSTSGSTVAANTLDVAYRGCVFHNPTSHASLFIPFSGSRDSNNSLALPGQALNMWTCGTTTTSNYGTEIFSNNNMIGMNNAIKYLASAIRCVVNE
;
A
#
# COMPACT_ATOMS: atom_id res chain seq x y z
N MET A 1 52.10 -23.53 49.44
CA MET A 1 52.75 -22.61 50.39
C MET A 1 52.00 -21.29 50.34
N ASN A 2 51.84 -20.65 51.50
CA ASN A 2 51.31 -19.29 51.74
C ASN A 2 49.88 -18.96 51.28
N ALA A 3 49.11 -18.41 52.21
CA ALA A 3 47.79 -17.81 52.03
C ALA A 3 47.86 -16.29 52.22
N LYS A 4 46.91 -15.55 51.62
CA LYS A 4 46.17 -14.46 52.29
C LYS A 4 45.00 -14.00 51.41
N ALA A 5 44.01 -13.36 52.04
CA ALA A 5 42.69 -13.06 51.49
C ALA A 5 42.32 -11.58 51.59
N GLY A 6 41.19 -11.21 50.97
CA GLY A 6 40.54 -9.90 51.00
C GLY A 6 40.20 -9.40 49.58
N SER A 7 39.01 -8.87 49.28
CA SER A 7 37.77 -8.74 50.07
C SER A 7 36.57 -8.72 49.10
N GLY A 8 35.38 -9.15 49.53
CA GLY A 8 34.17 -9.16 48.70
C GLY A 8 33.28 -7.92 48.86
N ILE A 9 32.44 -7.67 47.88
CA ILE A 9 31.23 -6.83 47.96
C ILE A 9 30.09 -7.66 47.37
N ILE A 10 28.98 -7.76 48.11
CA ILE A 10 27.73 -8.38 47.66
C ILE A 10 26.70 -7.26 47.52
N LEU A 11 26.06 -7.17 46.36
CA LEU A 11 24.94 -6.27 46.12
C LEU A 11 23.64 -7.00 46.42
N ILE A 12 22.77 -6.40 47.24
CA ILE A 12 21.48 -6.96 47.65
C ILE A 12 20.39 -6.34 46.78
N LEU A 13 19.58 -7.17 46.09
CA LEU A 13 18.30 -6.73 45.54
C LEU A 13 17.36 -6.45 46.71
N LEU A 14 16.80 -5.24 46.77
CA LEU A 14 15.92 -4.82 47.86
C LEU A 14 14.45 -5.00 47.45
N THR A 15 13.90 -6.20 47.68
CA THR A 15 12.47 -6.44 47.47
C THR A 15 11.65 -5.80 48.61
N VAL A 16 10.74 -4.87 48.28
CA VAL A 16 9.89 -4.20 49.27
C VAL A 16 8.72 -5.13 49.65
N VAL A 17 8.83 -5.79 50.81
CA VAL A 17 7.72 -6.54 51.40
C VAL A 17 6.83 -5.59 52.17
N ILE A 18 5.58 -5.45 51.73
CA ILE A 18 4.61 -4.52 52.34
C ILE A 18 3.91 -5.24 53.50
N SER A 19 4.48 -5.17 54.70
CA SER A 19 3.74 -5.44 55.92
C SER A 19 2.84 -4.25 56.24
N ALA A 20 1.59 -4.31 55.79
CA ALA A 20 0.61 -3.26 56.05
C ALA A 20 0.44 -3.00 57.55
N CYS A 21 0.31 -1.72 57.93
CA CYS A 21 0.05 -1.31 59.31
C CYS A 21 -1.45 -1.50 59.63
N ILE A 22 -1.85 -2.77 59.76
CA ILE A 22 -3.24 -3.18 60.01
C ILE A 22 -3.61 -2.81 61.44
N LYS A 23 -4.68 -2.04 61.60
CA LYS A 23 -5.48 -2.07 62.83
C LYS A 23 -6.46 -3.23 62.68
N ASP A 24 -6.30 -4.28 63.49
CA ASP A 24 -7.18 -5.44 63.47
C ASP A 24 -8.64 -5.05 63.75
N THR A 25 -9.43 -4.88 62.69
CA THR A 25 -10.83 -5.31 62.68
C THR A 25 -10.82 -6.76 62.26
N GLU A 26 -11.05 -7.68 63.22
CA GLU A 26 -11.03 -9.13 62.94
C GLU A 26 -11.93 -9.45 61.74
N PRO A 27 -11.40 -10.07 60.67
CA PRO A 27 -12.23 -10.50 59.55
C PRO A 27 -13.30 -11.47 60.02
N GLY A 28 -14.52 -11.31 59.49
CA GLY A 28 -15.64 -12.22 59.77
C GLY A 28 -15.26 -13.69 59.53
N ASP A 29 -15.91 -14.59 60.28
CA ASP A 29 -15.53 -16.02 60.41
C ASP A 29 -15.41 -16.82 59.09
N SER A 30 -15.82 -16.27 57.94
CA SER A 30 -15.67 -16.87 56.61
C SER A 30 -14.21 -17.01 56.13
N CYS A 31 -13.27 -16.20 56.62
CA CYS A 31 -11.89 -16.13 56.10
C CYS A 31 -10.88 -17.10 56.75
N ARG A 32 -11.24 -17.82 57.82
CA ARG A 32 -10.26 -18.48 58.72
C ARG A 32 -9.72 -19.85 58.27
N ASN A 33 -9.98 -20.30 57.03
CA ASN A 33 -9.72 -21.68 56.59
C ASN A 33 -8.57 -21.87 55.58
N GLY A 34 -7.65 -20.90 55.47
CA GLY A 34 -6.43 -21.03 54.68
C GLY A 34 -5.24 -20.34 55.34
N GLY A 35 -4.01 -20.72 54.97
CA GLY A 35 -2.79 -20.04 55.43
C GLY A 35 -2.60 -18.67 54.77
N ALA A 36 -1.61 -17.90 55.23
CA ALA A 36 -1.13 -16.73 54.50
C ALA A 36 -0.38 -17.17 53.23
N THR A 37 -0.46 -16.35 52.18
CA THR A 37 0.18 -16.56 50.88
C THR A 37 0.63 -15.22 50.31
N VAL A 38 1.63 -15.22 49.42
CA VAL A 38 2.14 -13.99 48.80
C VAL A 38 1.62 -13.85 47.38
N VAL A 39 1.02 -12.70 47.09
CA VAL A 39 0.68 -12.24 45.75
C VAL A 39 1.69 -11.16 45.37
N ASN A 40 2.37 -11.32 44.23
CA ASN A 40 3.16 -10.24 43.65
C ASN A 40 2.33 -9.57 42.57
N PHE A 41 2.33 -8.24 42.52
CA PHE A 41 1.59 -7.48 41.51
C PHE A 41 2.38 -6.27 41.02
N ASN A 42 2.04 -5.83 39.81
CA ASN A 42 2.39 -4.51 39.30
C ASN A 42 1.11 -3.83 38.80
N VAL A 43 1.15 -2.51 38.66
CA VAL A 43 0.16 -1.80 37.86
C VAL A 43 0.80 -1.29 36.58
N GLY A 44 -0.01 -1.14 35.55
CA GLY A 44 0.34 -0.44 34.32
C GLY A 44 -0.93 0.07 33.65
N PHE A 45 -0.75 0.78 32.55
CA PHE A 45 -1.79 1.02 31.55
C PHE A 45 -1.36 0.25 30.29
N THR A 46 -2.30 -0.16 29.45
CA THR A 46 -1.92 -0.54 28.09
C THR A 46 -1.33 0.70 27.43
N ARG A 47 -0.10 0.57 26.92
CA ARG A 47 0.65 1.64 26.28
C ARG A 47 0.79 1.24 24.82
N ALA A 48 -0.01 1.88 23.96
CA ALA A 48 -0.21 1.53 22.56
C ALA A 48 1.07 1.06 21.89
N THR A 49 1.98 2.00 22.01
CA THR A 49 3.36 2.13 21.65
C THR A 49 3.47 3.58 22.10
N ASP A 50 3.53 4.61 21.26
CA ASP A 50 4.18 5.81 21.75
C ASP A 50 3.77 7.19 21.14
N GLU A 51 4.16 7.56 19.91
CA GLU A 51 4.55 8.96 19.45
C GLU A 51 5.13 9.95 20.49
N ALA A 52 5.92 10.87 19.97
CA ALA A 52 6.64 11.86 20.71
C ALA A 52 5.71 12.99 21.10
N ASP A 53 5.31 12.97 22.36
CA ASP A 53 4.89 14.13 23.13
C ASP A 53 3.74 14.97 22.56
N GLU A 54 2.50 14.52 22.82
CA GLU A 54 1.42 15.46 23.18
C GLU A 54 0.80 15.10 24.56
N ASP A 55 0.60 13.81 24.92
CA ASP A 55 -0.11 13.41 26.16
C ASP A 55 0.65 12.51 27.18
N GLN A 56 1.88 12.87 27.59
CA GLN A 56 2.52 12.12 28.69
C GLN A 56 1.70 12.21 30.01
N ALA A 57 1.12 13.38 30.30
CA ALA A 57 0.32 13.66 31.50
C ALA A 57 -0.90 12.74 31.68
N ASP A 58 -1.52 12.29 30.58
CA ASP A 58 -2.69 11.40 30.61
C ASP A 58 -2.38 10.00 31.18
N ASN A 59 -1.11 9.62 31.21
CA ASN A 59 -0.64 8.28 31.55
C ASN A 59 0.08 8.23 32.90
N GLU A 60 0.24 9.37 33.59
CA GLU A 60 0.94 9.43 34.86
C GLU A 60 0.16 8.72 35.97
N ILE A 61 0.86 7.90 36.76
CA ILE A 61 0.37 7.36 38.03
C ILE A 61 1.35 7.88 39.08
N ASN A 62 0.90 8.87 39.85
CA ASN A 62 1.70 9.59 40.85
C ASN A 62 1.43 9.08 42.28
N SER A 63 0.25 8.48 42.51
CA SER A 63 -0.07 7.72 43.72
C SER A 63 -0.94 6.50 43.40
N LEU A 64 -0.92 5.50 44.29
CA LEU A 64 -1.71 4.28 44.15
C LEU A 64 -2.19 3.79 45.53
N ARG A 65 -3.49 3.55 45.66
CA ARG A 65 -4.11 2.86 46.80
C ARG A 65 -4.72 1.54 46.32
N MET A 66 -4.55 0.50 47.13
CA MET A 66 -5.22 -0.78 46.95
C MET A 66 -6.21 -0.98 48.10
N LEU A 67 -7.49 -1.15 47.77
CA LEU A 67 -8.53 -1.59 48.68
C LEU A 67 -8.90 -3.05 48.35
N ILE A 68 -9.08 -3.88 49.36
CA ILE A 68 -9.43 -5.29 49.20
C ILE A 68 -10.65 -5.59 50.08
N TYR A 69 -11.73 -6.02 49.46
CA TYR A 69 -12.99 -6.37 50.11
C TYR A 69 -13.20 -7.89 50.10
N ASN A 70 -13.88 -8.43 51.11
CA ASN A 70 -14.29 -9.84 51.08
C ASN A 70 -15.50 -10.02 50.14
N SER A 71 -15.35 -10.79 49.04
CA SER A 71 -16.44 -10.99 48.07
C SER A 71 -17.70 -11.67 48.64
N GLY A 72 -17.60 -12.28 49.83
CA GLY A 72 -18.71 -12.97 50.48
C GLY A 72 -19.51 -12.11 51.46
N SER A 73 -18.91 -11.07 52.05
CA SER A 73 -19.58 -10.18 53.02
C SER A 73 -19.65 -8.72 52.59
N GLY A 74 -18.78 -8.26 51.69
CA GLY A 74 -18.67 -6.85 51.30
C GLY A 74 -17.80 -5.99 52.23
N ASP A 75 -17.31 -6.55 53.34
CA ASP A 75 -16.47 -5.84 54.32
C ASP A 75 -15.05 -5.58 53.77
N LEU A 76 -14.49 -4.43 54.11
CA LEU A 76 -13.10 -4.06 53.83
C LEU A 76 -12.12 -4.91 54.65
N ALA A 77 -11.29 -5.70 53.97
CA ALA A 77 -10.24 -6.51 54.59
C ALA A 77 -8.89 -5.77 54.66
N TYR A 78 -8.54 -4.99 53.63
CA TYR A 78 -7.27 -4.24 53.58
C TYR A 78 -7.45 -2.88 52.90
N ASN A 79 -6.86 -1.82 53.48
CA ASN A 79 -6.64 -0.51 52.85
C ASN A 79 -5.14 -0.25 52.86
N ILE A 80 -4.53 -0.23 51.67
CA ILE A 80 -3.08 -0.19 51.49
C ILE A 80 -2.73 1.02 50.64
N ASP A 81 -2.09 2.00 51.29
CA ASP A 81 -1.41 3.11 50.64
C ASP A 81 -0.06 2.62 50.10
N LEU A 82 0.20 2.80 48.80
CA LEU A 82 1.44 2.38 48.16
C LEU A 82 2.28 3.63 47.86
N PRO A 83 3.31 3.94 48.69
CA PRO A 83 4.09 5.18 48.56
C PRO A 83 5.00 5.19 47.31
N THR A 84 5.05 4.09 46.58
CA THR A 84 5.76 3.91 45.32
C THR A 84 4.89 3.02 44.42
N VAL A 85 4.65 3.47 43.19
CA VAL A 85 3.82 2.75 42.21
C VAL A 85 4.53 1.46 41.77
N PRO A 86 3.94 0.27 41.97
CA PRO A 86 4.60 -1.00 41.66
C PRO A 86 4.73 -1.22 40.15
N THR A 87 5.93 -1.50 39.67
CA THR A 87 6.24 -1.65 38.24
C THR A 87 6.55 -3.10 37.87
N ALA A 88 6.56 -3.44 36.58
CA ALA A 88 6.96 -4.78 36.15
C ALA A 88 8.41 -5.14 36.56
N SER A 89 9.29 -4.15 36.71
CA SER A 89 10.68 -4.30 37.19
C SER A 89 10.83 -4.32 38.71
N ASP A 90 9.89 -3.69 39.44
CA ASP A 90 9.85 -3.65 40.90
C ASP A 90 8.40 -3.89 41.37
N PRO A 91 7.95 -5.16 41.33
CA PRO A 91 6.59 -5.53 41.69
C PRO A 91 6.43 -5.55 43.22
N ALA A 92 5.26 -5.11 43.68
CA ALA A 92 4.91 -5.13 45.09
C ALA A 92 4.54 -6.54 45.55
N SER A 93 5.01 -6.94 46.72
CA SER A 93 4.61 -8.19 47.39
C SER A 93 3.56 -7.90 48.47
N LEU A 94 2.37 -8.46 48.28
CA LEU A 94 1.27 -8.47 49.24
C LEU A 94 1.20 -9.83 49.95
N GLU A 95 1.31 -9.83 51.28
CA GLU A 95 0.97 -11.00 52.10
C GLU A 95 -0.52 -10.93 52.47
N ILE A 96 -1.29 -11.95 52.06
CA ILE A 96 -2.75 -12.00 52.19
C ILE A 96 -3.20 -13.42 52.57
N MET A 97 -4.34 -13.52 53.26
CA MET A 97 -4.95 -14.81 53.58
C MET A 97 -5.53 -15.48 52.33
N VAL A 98 -5.47 -16.81 52.27
CA VAL A 98 -6.12 -17.57 51.19
C VAL A 98 -7.65 -17.41 51.26
N GLY A 99 -8.26 -16.94 50.17
CA GLY A 99 -9.69 -16.59 50.11
C GLY A 99 -10.12 -16.07 48.74
N THR A 100 -11.33 -15.50 48.68
CA THR A 100 -11.88 -14.82 47.51
C THR A 100 -12.18 -13.37 47.87
N TYR A 101 -11.68 -12.43 47.07
CA TYR A 101 -11.71 -11.00 47.36
C TYR A 101 -12.06 -10.16 46.13
N ASP A 102 -12.64 -8.99 46.36
CA ASP A 102 -12.81 -7.97 45.33
C ASP A 102 -11.72 -6.93 45.50
N PHE A 103 -10.89 -6.73 44.47
CA PHE A 103 -9.77 -5.79 44.48
C PHE A 103 -10.17 -4.49 43.80
N VAL A 104 -9.88 -3.37 44.47
CA VAL A 104 -9.96 -2.02 43.89
C VAL A 104 -8.59 -1.38 43.92
N PHE A 105 -8.09 -0.98 42.76
CA PHE A 105 -6.90 -0.17 42.61
C PHE A 105 -7.34 1.24 42.27
N ILE A 106 -6.86 2.25 43.02
CA ILE A 106 -7.18 3.66 42.82
C ILE A 106 -5.86 4.40 42.61
N ALA A 107 -5.65 4.93 41.41
CA ALA A 107 -4.51 5.77 41.08
C ALA A 107 -4.88 7.26 41.14
N ASN A 108 -3.89 8.09 41.46
CA ASN A 108 -4.01 9.55 41.48
C ASN A 108 -5.13 10.08 42.39
N GLU A 109 -5.29 9.48 43.58
CA GLU A 109 -6.25 9.98 44.58
C GLU A 109 -5.96 11.41 45.04
N ASP A 110 -4.72 11.89 44.85
CA ASP A 110 -4.27 13.26 45.13
C ASP A 110 -4.87 14.32 44.19
N SER A 111 -5.53 13.92 43.09
CA SER A 111 -6.31 14.84 42.26
C SER A 111 -7.60 15.33 42.96
N ASP A 112 -8.02 14.67 44.05
CA ASP A 112 -9.20 15.07 44.82
C ASP A 112 -8.97 14.92 46.34
N ASP A 113 -8.64 16.03 47.01
CA ASP A 113 -8.48 16.13 48.46
C ASP A 113 -9.70 15.62 49.25
N VAL A 114 -10.93 15.76 48.71
CA VAL A 114 -12.17 15.35 49.39
C VAL A 114 -12.32 13.84 49.33
N LEU A 115 -12.13 13.24 48.16
CA LEU A 115 -12.12 11.79 48.01
C LEU A 115 -11.00 11.17 48.85
N LYS A 116 -9.79 11.69 48.76
CA LYS A 116 -8.65 11.24 49.57
C LYS A 116 -8.96 11.28 51.07
N GLY A 117 -9.62 12.35 51.53
CA GLY A 117 -10.09 12.49 52.91
C GLY A 117 -11.02 11.35 53.37
N HIS A 118 -11.90 10.86 52.51
CA HIS A 118 -12.75 9.69 52.78
C HIS A 118 -11.95 8.38 52.78
N LEU A 119 -11.02 8.20 51.83
CA LEU A 119 -10.16 7.01 51.71
C LEU A 119 -9.22 6.81 52.92
N ILE A 120 -8.87 7.89 53.63
CA ILE A 120 -8.05 7.88 54.86
C ILE A 120 -8.86 8.16 56.13
N SER A 121 -10.20 8.08 56.06
CA SER A 121 -11.12 8.34 57.18
C SER A 121 -10.76 7.51 58.43
N SER A 122 -10.96 8.09 59.62
CA SER A 122 -10.51 7.48 60.89
C SER A 122 -11.14 6.10 61.13
N GLY A 123 -10.37 5.05 60.89
CA GLY A 123 -10.83 3.66 61.01
C GLY A 123 -11.62 3.17 59.79
N ASN A 124 -11.37 3.76 58.61
CA ASN A 124 -12.01 3.43 57.33
C ASN A 124 -13.54 3.60 57.33
N ALA A 125 -14.11 4.42 58.22
CA ALA A 125 -15.56 4.51 58.44
C ALA A 125 -16.38 4.90 57.20
N ASP A 126 -15.77 5.53 56.20
CA ASP A 126 -16.42 5.93 54.95
C ASP A 126 -16.26 4.88 53.82
N ILE A 127 -15.46 3.82 54.02
CA ILE A 127 -15.15 2.78 53.02
C ILE A 127 -15.10 1.35 53.58
N ASP A 128 -15.55 1.13 54.82
CA ASP A 128 -15.54 -0.16 55.54
C ASP A 128 -16.41 -1.26 54.88
N ASP A 129 -17.34 -0.87 54.00
CA ASP A 129 -18.18 -1.72 53.16
C ASP A 129 -18.12 -1.21 51.71
N ILE A 130 -18.03 -2.13 50.74
CA ILE A 130 -17.89 -1.78 49.32
C ILE A 130 -19.06 -0.94 48.77
N THR A 131 -20.25 -1.03 49.36
CA THR A 131 -21.42 -0.20 49.05
C THR A 131 -21.17 1.27 49.35
N LYS A 132 -20.37 1.59 50.39
CA LYS A 132 -19.99 2.98 50.68
C LYS A 132 -19.00 3.51 49.64
N LEU A 133 -18.02 2.69 49.24
CA LEU A 133 -17.07 3.05 48.18
C LEU A 133 -17.79 3.31 46.84
N ARG A 134 -18.82 2.53 46.49
CA ARG A 134 -19.68 2.76 45.31
C ARG A 134 -20.43 4.10 45.35
N ALA A 135 -20.58 4.73 46.52
CA ALA A 135 -21.21 6.05 46.66
C ALA A 135 -20.23 7.24 46.55
N LEU A 136 -18.92 6.98 46.47
CA LEU A 136 -17.88 8.01 46.35
C LEU A 136 -17.57 8.34 44.89
N SER A 137 -17.15 9.59 44.65
CA SER A 137 -16.83 10.13 43.33
C SER A 137 -15.67 11.10 43.39
N PHE A 138 -14.84 11.12 42.35
CA PHE A 138 -13.97 12.24 42.02
C PHE A 138 -14.83 13.43 41.59
N SER A 139 -14.50 14.64 42.04
CA SER A 139 -15.11 15.91 41.63
C SER A 139 -14.61 16.37 40.25
N ARG A 140 -15.27 17.34 39.60
CA ARG A 140 -14.83 17.87 38.29
C ARG A 140 -13.39 18.38 38.31
N SER A 141 -12.93 19.01 39.40
CA SER A 141 -11.57 19.55 39.49
C SER A 141 -10.46 18.48 39.46
N ALA A 142 -10.80 17.21 39.70
CA ALA A 142 -9.86 16.08 39.53
C ALA A 142 -9.54 15.76 38.06
N PHE A 143 -10.12 16.51 37.12
CA PHE A 143 -9.94 16.34 35.67
C PHE A 143 -9.45 17.64 34.99
N ASP A 144 -9.10 18.67 35.77
CA ASP A 144 -8.53 19.93 35.26
C ASP A 144 -7.12 19.67 34.68
N ALA A 145 -6.70 20.47 33.69
CA ALA A 145 -5.50 20.16 32.89
C ALA A 145 -4.19 19.96 33.69
N ASP A 146 -4.05 20.62 34.84
CA ASP A 146 -2.90 20.54 35.77
C ASP A 146 -2.95 19.34 36.74
N THR A 147 -3.98 18.48 36.65
CA THR A 147 -4.16 17.31 37.53
C THR A 147 -3.82 15.98 36.84
N ALA A 148 -3.29 15.04 37.62
CA ALA A 148 -3.03 13.68 37.14
C ALA A 148 -4.33 12.87 37.11
N ILE A 149 -4.68 12.33 35.94
CA ILE A 149 -6.02 11.77 35.67
C ILE A 149 -6.34 10.61 36.63
N PRO A 150 -7.48 10.64 37.35
CA PRO A 150 -8.01 9.50 38.10
C PRO A 150 -8.05 8.21 37.30
N MET A 151 -7.51 7.12 37.84
CA MET A 151 -7.67 5.78 37.25
C MET A 151 -8.15 4.79 38.31
N VAL A 152 -9.11 3.93 37.99
CA VAL A 152 -9.63 2.92 38.90
C VAL A 152 -9.81 1.60 38.19
N THR A 153 -9.26 0.53 38.77
CA THR A 153 -9.48 -0.83 38.29
C THR A 153 -10.15 -1.66 39.36
N PHE A 154 -11.27 -2.27 39.00
CA PHE A 154 -12.11 -3.06 39.89
C PHE A 154 -12.23 -4.50 39.36
N ILE A 155 -11.83 -5.46 40.19
CA ILE A 155 -11.80 -6.87 39.80
C ILE A 155 -12.49 -7.68 40.89
N GLU A 156 -13.69 -8.18 40.59
CA GLU A 156 -14.52 -8.95 41.52
C GLU A 156 -14.11 -10.43 41.55
N GLN A 157 -14.40 -11.11 42.67
CA GLN A 157 -14.27 -12.56 42.86
C GLN A 157 -12.88 -13.15 42.57
N VAL A 158 -11.82 -12.41 42.90
CA VAL A 158 -10.43 -12.84 42.74
C VAL A 158 -10.09 -13.91 43.77
N ALA A 159 -9.86 -15.14 43.31
CA ALA A 159 -9.44 -16.25 44.17
C ALA A 159 -7.91 -16.23 44.36
N VAL A 160 -7.47 -16.24 45.62
CA VAL A 160 -6.06 -16.15 46.00
C VAL A 160 -5.66 -17.43 46.75
N ALA A 161 -4.74 -18.22 46.18
CA ALA A 161 -4.28 -19.48 46.77
C ALA A 161 -2.91 -19.92 46.26
N ASN A 162 -2.08 -20.54 47.11
CA ASN A 162 -0.81 -21.19 46.73
C ASN A 162 0.17 -20.28 45.95
N ASN A 163 0.27 -18.99 46.32
CA ASN A 163 1.01 -17.94 45.62
C ASN A 163 0.56 -17.76 44.15
N THR A 164 -0.73 -18.02 43.88
CA THR A 164 -1.38 -17.76 42.59
C THR A 164 -2.64 -16.92 42.77
N VAL A 165 -2.94 -16.13 41.75
CA VAL A 165 -4.15 -15.32 41.62
C VAL A 165 -4.99 -15.92 40.51
N LYS A 166 -6.31 -16.01 40.69
CA LYS A 166 -7.25 -16.36 39.64
C LYS A 166 -8.42 -15.38 39.64
N THR A 167 -8.44 -14.49 38.66
CA THR A 167 -9.61 -13.63 38.36
C THR A 167 -10.68 -14.44 37.60
N PRO A 168 -11.94 -13.99 37.52
CA PRO A 168 -13.03 -14.76 36.90
C PRO A 168 -12.83 -15.10 35.42
N ASP A 169 -12.13 -14.23 34.69
CA ASP A 169 -11.77 -14.36 33.27
C ASP A 169 -10.60 -15.33 33.01
N MET A 170 -9.79 -15.64 34.04
CA MET A 170 -8.67 -16.58 33.90
C MET A 170 -9.14 -18.04 33.88
N ASN A 171 -8.81 -18.78 32.83
CA ASN A 171 -9.05 -20.23 32.76
C ASN A 171 -8.19 -21.01 33.78
N THR A 172 -6.95 -20.55 34.04
CA THR A 172 -5.97 -21.17 34.94
C THR A 172 -5.40 -20.13 35.90
N PRO A 173 -5.16 -20.45 37.19
CA PRO A 173 -4.51 -19.52 38.12
C PRO A 173 -3.13 -19.07 37.62
N LEU A 174 -2.85 -17.77 37.74
CA LEU A 174 -1.59 -17.14 37.40
C LEU A 174 -0.58 -17.31 38.53
N SER A 175 0.56 -17.93 38.25
CA SER A 175 1.74 -17.95 39.13
C SER A 175 2.78 -16.92 38.68
N GLY A 176 3.24 -16.07 39.59
CA GLY A 176 4.24 -15.04 39.30
C GLY A 176 3.80 -13.64 39.74
N VAL A 177 3.91 -12.67 38.84
CA VAL A 177 3.46 -11.29 39.04
C VAL A 177 2.13 -11.10 38.30
N TRP A 178 1.13 -10.61 39.02
CA TRP A 178 -0.15 -10.17 38.45
C TRP A 178 -0.02 -8.74 37.94
N SER A 179 -0.04 -8.56 36.62
CA SER A 179 -0.12 -7.22 36.03
C SER A 179 -1.58 -6.75 36.01
N VAL A 180 -1.82 -5.57 36.58
CA VAL A 180 -3.15 -4.95 36.65
C VAL A 180 -3.18 -3.74 35.74
N ASN A 181 -4.07 -3.76 34.75
CA ASN A 181 -4.27 -2.62 33.84
C ASN A 181 -5.18 -1.58 34.52
N MET A 182 -4.74 -0.33 34.57
CA MET A 182 -5.46 0.82 35.11
C MET A 182 -6.38 1.45 34.05
N GLU A 183 -7.65 1.65 34.41
CA GLU A 183 -8.66 2.30 33.54
C GLU A 183 -8.91 3.75 33.99
N ARG A 184 -8.81 4.72 33.07
CA ARG A 184 -9.08 6.14 33.38
C ARG A 184 -10.56 6.36 33.68
N VAL A 185 -10.88 7.11 34.73
CA VAL A 185 -12.27 7.48 35.09
C VAL A 185 -12.73 8.75 34.33
N ALA A 186 -12.22 8.95 33.12
CA ALA A 186 -12.28 10.19 32.36
C ALA A 186 -12.61 9.94 30.87
N VAL A 187 -12.73 11.01 30.09
CA VAL A 187 -12.81 11.06 28.61
C VAL A 187 -11.85 12.14 28.09
N ARG A 188 -11.05 11.82 27.06
CA ARG A 188 -10.21 12.81 26.34
C ARG A 188 -10.96 13.34 25.13
N LEU A 189 -10.88 14.65 24.91
CA LEU A 189 -11.38 15.32 23.71
C LEU A 189 -10.23 16.02 22.98
N ARG A 190 -10.16 15.85 21.66
CA ARG A 190 -9.50 16.76 20.71
C ARG A 190 -10.59 17.48 19.93
N MET A 191 -10.42 18.77 19.65
CA MET A 191 -11.40 19.56 18.91
C MET A 191 -10.72 20.39 17.82
N THR A 192 -11.08 20.11 16.57
CA THR A 192 -10.59 20.80 15.37
C THR A 192 -11.70 21.65 14.78
N PHE A 193 -11.61 22.97 14.97
CA PHE A 193 -12.60 23.93 14.46
C PHE A 193 -12.17 24.50 13.11
N THR A 194 -13.02 24.38 12.10
CA THR A 194 -12.79 24.96 10.76
C THR A 194 -13.88 25.99 10.45
N MET A 195 -13.47 27.22 10.13
CA MET A 195 -14.37 28.34 9.82
C MET A 195 -13.72 29.32 8.83
N THR A 196 -14.49 30.22 8.20
CA THR A 196 -13.90 31.26 7.33
C THR A 196 -13.10 32.28 8.14
N GLU A 197 -12.10 32.92 7.50
CA GLU A 197 -11.35 34.06 8.08
C GLU A 197 -12.28 35.13 8.68
N SER A 198 -13.39 35.45 8.01
CA SER A 198 -14.41 36.42 8.47
C SER A 198 -15.22 35.97 9.70
N LEU A 199 -15.26 34.67 9.99
CA LEU A 199 -15.86 34.12 11.22
C LEU A 199 -14.82 34.10 12.34
N PHE A 200 -13.57 33.72 12.03
CA PHE A 200 -12.46 33.75 12.97
C PHE A 200 -12.25 35.17 13.56
N ASP A 201 -12.15 36.20 12.70
CA ASP A 201 -12.02 37.61 13.11
C ASP A 201 -13.13 38.05 14.07
N ARG A 202 -14.38 37.61 13.83
CA ARG A 202 -15.53 37.94 14.68
C ARG A 202 -15.47 37.24 16.03
N TRP A 203 -15.08 35.95 16.06
CA TRP A 203 -14.93 35.20 17.30
C TRP A 203 -13.79 35.75 18.16
N GLU A 204 -12.63 36.05 17.56
CA GLU A 204 -11.49 36.66 18.25
C GLU A 204 -11.84 38.03 18.82
N ALA A 205 -12.56 38.87 18.06
CA ALA A 205 -12.98 40.20 18.50
C ALA A 205 -14.09 40.19 19.57
N ALA A 206 -14.87 39.11 19.67
CA ALA A 206 -16.01 39.00 20.60
C ALA A 206 -15.63 38.40 21.95
N SER A 207 -15.08 37.18 21.95
CA SER A 207 -14.84 36.41 23.18
C SER A 207 -13.54 35.59 23.17
N LYS A 208 -13.10 35.13 21.99
CA LYS A 208 -12.03 34.13 21.80
C LYS A 208 -12.20 32.87 22.68
N ALA A 209 -13.44 32.55 23.08
CA ALA A 209 -13.76 31.47 24.00
C ALA A 209 -14.66 30.42 23.34
N ILE A 210 -14.50 29.16 23.75
CA ILE A 210 -15.46 28.08 23.49
C ILE A 210 -16.11 27.72 24.83
N THR A 211 -17.44 27.65 24.83
CA THR A 211 -18.20 27.15 25.98
C THR A 211 -18.57 25.69 25.75
N ILE A 212 -18.34 24.83 26.75
CA ILE A 212 -18.85 23.46 26.76
C ILE A 212 -19.88 23.34 27.89
N ASP A 213 -21.06 22.85 27.55
CA ASP A 213 -22.17 22.59 28.47
C ASP A 213 -22.58 21.11 28.44
N GLY A 214 -23.36 20.65 29.43
CA GLY A 214 -23.93 19.30 29.45
C GLY A 214 -23.00 18.19 29.95
N ILE A 215 -21.94 18.55 30.71
CA ILE A 215 -20.95 17.60 31.25
C ILE A 215 -21.29 17.11 32.68
N ALA A 216 -20.66 16.03 33.12
CA ALA A 216 -20.78 15.53 34.49
C ALA A 216 -19.98 16.41 35.49
N GLY A 217 -20.48 16.60 36.70
CA GLY A 217 -19.80 17.36 37.77
C GLY A 217 -18.76 16.55 38.55
N GLY A 218 -18.34 15.39 38.03
CA GLY A 218 -17.51 14.41 38.70
C GLY A 218 -17.87 12.97 38.31
N ALA A 219 -16.96 12.03 38.52
CA ALA A 219 -17.11 10.63 38.11
C ALA A 219 -17.00 9.67 39.32
N TYR A 220 -17.83 8.62 39.33
CA TYR A 220 -17.85 7.64 40.41
C TYR A 220 -16.61 6.75 40.40
N VAL A 221 -16.05 6.48 41.58
CA VAL A 221 -14.84 5.67 41.77
C VAL A 221 -15.03 4.30 41.12
N LEU A 222 -16.07 3.58 41.55
CA LEU A 222 -16.44 2.30 40.97
C LEU A 222 -17.51 2.49 39.88
N PRO A 223 -17.42 1.78 38.74
CA PRO A 223 -18.51 1.74 37.78
C PRO A 223 -19.73 1.06 38.42
N ALA A 224 -20.88 1.72 38.33
CA ALA A 224 -22.16 1.20 38.80
C ALA A 224 -23.18 1.20 37.64
N ILE A 225 -23.77 0.04 37.39
CA ILE A 225 -24.67 -0.24 36.25
C ILE A 225 -26.00 0.54 36.32
N ASP A 226 -26.26 1.27 37.41
CA ASP A 226 -27.51 1.98 37.67
C ASP A 226 -27.29 3.32 38.42
N ASN A 227 -26.67 4.30 37.74
CA ASN A 227 -26.73 5.71 38.15
C ASN A 227 -28.11 6.31 37.82
N SER A 228 -29.16 5.74 38.41
CA SER A 228 -30.53 6.17 38.16
C SER A 228 -30.82 7.56 38.75
N ALA A 229 -31.38 8.41 37.89
CA ALA A 229 -32.19 9.59 38.23
C ALA A 229 -31.54 10.79 38.96
N ALA A 230 -30.25 10.78 39.33
CA ALA A 230 -29.66 11.94 40.02
C ALA A 230 -28.14 12.12 39.81
N ARG A 231 -27.74 12.75 38.69
CA ARG A 231 -26.69 13.79 38.59
C ARG A 231 -26.51 14.27 37.15
N ILE A 232 -27.44 15.13 36.72
CA ILE A 232 -27.03 16.26 35.87
C ILE A 232 -26.04 17.04 36.74
N GLY A 233 -24.74 17.00 36.39
CA GLY A 233 -23.83 18.05 36.86
C GLY A 233 -24.45 19.37 36.43
N ALA A 234 -24.66 20.30 37.38
CA ALA A 234 -25.23 21.60 37.01
C ALA A 234 -24.39 22.16 35.86
N PRO A 235 -24.99 22.66 34.76
CA PRO A 235 -24.27 22.94 33.52
C PRO A 235 -23.06 23.81 33.81
N GLU A 236 -21.88 23.18 33.73
CA GLU A 236 -20.61 23.80 34.05
C GLU A 236 -20.05 24.36 32.75
N SER A 237 -20.52 25.55 32.41
CA SER A 237 -20.04 26.35 31.29
C SER A 237 -18.58 26.74 31.52
N PHE A 238 -17.65 25.89 31.13
CA PHE A 238 -16.24 26.25 31.11
C PHE A 238 -15.91 27.02 29.82
N ALA A 239 -15.21 28.14 29.97
CA ALA A 239 -14.68 28.92 28.85
C ALA A 239 -13.25 28.44 28.55
N ALA A 240 -13.10 27.63 27.50
CA ALA A 240 -11.80 27.27 26.97
C ALA A 240 -11.08 28.57 26.53
N THR A 241 -10.01 28.88 27.24
CA THR A 241 -9.26 30.13 27.20
C THR A 241 -7.79 29.81 27.44
N ASP A 242 -6.87 30.66 26.97
CA ASP A 242 -5.41 30.45 26.96
C ASP A 242 -4.75 30.17 28.35
N THR A 243 -5.52 30.06 29.45
CA THR A 243 -5.02 30.11 30.84
C THR A 243 -5.54 29.05 31.82
N ALA A 244 -6.48 28.16 31.46
CA ALA A 244 -7.14 27.29 32.44
C ALA A 244 -7.19 25.79 32.06
N ASP A 245 -7.55 25.45 30.82
CA ASP A 245 -7.38 24.11 30.25
C ASP A 245 -6.78 24.30 28.84
N ALA A 246 -5.78 23.50 28.49
CA ALA A 246 -4.92 23.55 27.28
C ALA A 246 -5.21 24.67 26.27
N ALA A 247 -4.31 25.66 26.20
CA ALA A 247 -4.40 26.75 25.23
C ALA A 247 -4.48 26.21 23.77
N PRO A 248 -5.23 26.87 22.87
CA PRO A 248 -5.34 26.47 21.47
C PRO A 248 -3.95 26.47 20.81
N GLY A 249 -3.44 25.28 20.51
CA GLY A 249 -2.03 25.05 20.17
C GLY A 249 -1.70 25.35 18.71
N LEU A 250 -2.67 25.17 17.81
CA LEU A 250 -2.50 25.36 16.37
C LEU A 250 -3.58 26.30 15.83
N ILE A 251 -3.15 27.43 15.28
CA ILE A 251 -3.96 28.34 14.46
C ILE A 251 -3.28 28.41 13.10
N SER A 252 -3.90 27.86 12.06
CA SER A 252 -3.41 28.02 10.69
C SER A 252 -3.84 29.37 10.13
N GLY A 253 -3.01 29.99 9.28
CA GLY A 253 -3.50 31.05 8.40
C GLY A 253 -4.60 30.52 7.46
N PRO A 254 -5.36 31.40 6.79
CA PRO A 254 -6.37 30.99 5.83
C PRO A 254 -5.78 30.06 4.76
N ASP A 255 -6.42 28.91 4.57
CA ASP A 255 -6.06 27.94 3.53
C ASP A 255 -6.36 28.47 2.11
N GLY A 256 -6.10 27.64 1.08
CA GLY A 256 -6.41 27.99 -0.31
C GLY A 256 -7.90 28.25 -0.60
N SER A 257 -8.79 27.97 0.36
CA SER A 257 -10.25 28.21 0.32
C SER A 257 -10.69 29.38 1.22
N GLY A 258 -9.79 29.99 2.00
CA GLY A 258 -10.10 31.06 2.95
C GLY A 258 -10.56 30.60 4.33
N ASN A 259 -10.31 29.34 4.71
CA ASN A 259 -10.66 28.79 6.02
C ASN A 259 -9.48 28.82 7.00
N VAL A 260 -9.78 29.18 8.24
CA VAL A 260 -8.88 29.14 9.40
C VAL A 260 -9.22 27.90 10.23
N THR A 261 -8.20 27.15 10.62
CA THR A 261 -8.33 26.00 11.53
C THR A 261 -7.79 26.37 12.91
N VAL A 262 -8.54 26.05 13.96
CA VAL A 262 -8.15 26.22 15.37
C VAL A 262 -8.24 24.86 16.07
N VAL A 263 -7.16 24.40 16.70
CA VAL A 263 -7.11 23.12 17.40
C VAL A 263 -7.01 23.31 18.91
N TYR A 264 -7.96 22.73 19.64
CA TYR A 264 -7.83 22.42 21.07
C TYR A 264 -7.44 20.96 21.20
N ASP A 265 -6.17 20.74 21.53
CA ASP A 265 -5.60 19.40 21.41
C ASP A 265 -6.04 18.45 22.54
N ARG A 266 -6.09 18.95 23.78
CA ARG A 266 -6.29 18.15 24.98
C ARG A 266 -7.31 18.81 25.93
N LEU A 267 -8.47 18.19 26.08
CA LEU A 267 -9.41 18.46 27.17
C LEU A 267 -9.82 17.14 27.84
N ILE A 268 -9.76 17.10 29.17
CA ILE A 268 -10.14 15.93 29.97
C ILE A 268 -11.45 16.22 30.69
N LEU A 269 -12.40 15.30 30.61
CA LEU A 269 -13.70 15.39 31.28
C LEU A 269 -13.96 14.14 32.13
N PRO A 270 -14.75 14.25 33.21
CA PRO A 270 -15.28 13.08 33.92
C PRO A 270 -16.21 12.24 33.03
N GLU A 271 -16.29 10.94 33.32
CA GLU A 271 -17.28 10.03 32.70
C GLU A 271 -18.73 10.54 32.85
N LEU A 272 -19.49 10.45 31.74
CA LEU A 272 -20.94 10.64 31.70
C LEU A 272 -21.59 9.37 31.13
N PHE A 273 -22.18 8.54 32.01
CA PHE A 273 -22.82 7.28 31.62
C PHE A 273 -24.35 7.32 31.83
N PHE A 274 -25.11 6.74 30.90
CA PHE A 274 -26.56 6.60 30.96
C PHE A 274 -26.97 5.13 31.16
N SER A 275 -27.94 4.88 32.04
CA SER A 275 -28.41 3.54 32.42
C SER A 275 -29.05 2.76 31.26
N SER A 276 -29.11 1.42 31.42
CA SER A 276 -29.55 0.49 30.36
C SER A 276 -31.03 0.57 29.95
N ASP A 277 -31.85 1.36 30.66
CA ASP A 277 -33.21 1.73 30.23
C ASP A 277 -33.21 2.92 29.24
N ASN A 278 -32.07 3.57 29.05
CA ASN A 278 -31.75 4.60 28.07
C ASN A 278 -32.66 5.86 28.10
N THR A 279 -33.42 6.05 29.17
CA THR A 279 -34.41 7.15 29.29
C THR A 279 -33.78 8.54 29.40
N GLY A 280 -32.54 8.63 29.89
CA GLY A 280 -31.75 9.87 29.96
C GLY A 280 -30.89 10.16 28.72
N ASN A 281 -30.75 9.21 27.78
CA ASN A 281 -29.89 9.34 26.60
C ASN A 281 -30.61 10.13 25.49
N THR A 282 -30.82 11.41 25.73
CA THR A 282 -31.51 12.36 24.85
C THR A 282 -30.63 13.56 24.54
N ALA A 283 -30.93 14.26 23.44
CA ALA A 283 -30.20 15.47 23.05
C ALA A 283 -30.24 16.59 24.12
N ASP A 284 -31.23 16.56 25.02
CA ASP A 284 -31.36 17.52 26.13
C ASP A 284 -30.30 17.34 27.23
N ASN A 285 -29.67 16.15 27.32
CA ASN A 285 -28.62 15.81 28.31
C ASN A 285 -27.25 15.62 27.64
N ALA A 286 -27.11 16.01 26.38
CA ALA A 286 -25.90 15.82 25.60
C ALA A 286 -24.88 16.94 25.84
N MET A 287 -23.61 16.67 25.58
CA MET A 287 -22.58 17.70 25.54
C MET A 287 -22.85 18.68 24.40
N VAL A 288 -22.84 19.98 24.69
CA VAL A 288 -23.04 21.06 23.72
C VAL A 288 -21.78 21.92 23.67
N VAL A 289 -21.21 22.08 22.48
CA VAL A 289 -20.09 22.98 22.21
C VAL A 289 -20.64 24.27 21.61
N SER A 290 -20.23 25.43 22.11
CA SER A 290 -20.73 26.74 21.68
C SER A 290 -19.60 27.76 21.49
N MET A 291 -19.75 28.66 20.51
CA MET A 291 -18.82 29.77 20.23
C MET A 291 -19.60 31.07 19.98
N ASP A 292 -19.15 32.16 20.60
CA ASP A 292 -19.77 33.49 20.48
C ASP A 292 -19.01 34.38 19.49
N PHE A 293 -19.72 34.81 18.44
CA PHE A 293 -19.23 35.68 17.36
C PHE A 293 -19.69 37.15 17.55
N GLY A 294 -20.21 37.49 18.73
CA GLY A 294 -20.60 38.84 19.17
C GLY A 294 -21.97 39.30 18.66
N ASP A 295 -22.36 38.92 17.44
CA ASP A 295 -23.72 39.12 16.92
C ASP A 295 -24.63 37.90 17.15
N ASN A 296 -24.07 36.69 17.24
CA ASN A 296 -24.76 35.42 17.44
C ASN A 296 -23.84 34.40 18.13
N VAL A 297 -24.44 33.51 18.92
CA VAL A 297 -23.80 32.28 19.41
C VAL A 297 -24.13 31.13 18.47
N LYS A 298 -23.13 30.33 18.07
CA LYS A 298 -23.29 29.09 17.31
C LYS A 298 -23.01 27.91 18.22
N SER A 299 -23.92 26.94 18.25
CA SER A 299 -23.83 25.76 19.10
C SER A 299 -24.06 24.48 18.31
N GLY A 300 -23.37 23.41 18.68
CA GLY A 300 -23.54 22.06 18.16
C GLY A 300 -23.61 21.04 19.29
N THR A 301 -24.44 20.00 19.11
CA THR A 301 -24.55 18.89 20.06
C THR A 301 -23.61 17.76 19.64
N ALA A 302 -22.73 17.33 20.53
CA ALA A 302 -21.88 16.16 20.30
C ALA A 302 -22.68 14.87 20.56
N ASN A 303 -22.44 13.84 19.75
CA ASN A 303 -23.07 12.51 19.85
C ASN A 303 -22.02 11.46 19.46
N ALA A 304 -22.08 10.27 20.06
CA ALA A 304 -21.13 9.22 19.72
C ALA A 304 -21.26 8.77 18.25
N PRO A 305 -20.15 8.39 17.59
CA PRO A 305 -20.16 7.91 16.22
C PRO A 305 -21.08 6.70 16.01
N THR A 306 -21.58 6.58 14.78
CA THR A 306 -22.48 5.49 14.38
C THR A 306 -21.81 4.12 14.55
N GLY A 307 -22.33 3.32 15.47
CA GLY A 307 -21.87 1.95 15.74
C GLY A 307 -21.57 1.68 17.22
N TYR A 308 -21.25 2.70 18.02
CA TYR A 308 -20.80 2.53 19.41
C TYR A 308 -21.93 2.37 20.44
N GLY A 309 -23.19 2.63 20.06
CA GLY A 309 -24.36 2.33 20.89
C GLY A 309 -24.58 3.22 22.13
N TRP A 310 -23.62 4.06 22.51
CA TRP A 310 -23.68 4.92 23.70
C TRP A 310 -24.51 6.20 23.52
N GLY A 311 -24.82 6.62 22.30
CA GLY A 311 -25.56 7.85 22.02
C GLY A 311 -24.82 9.08 22.56
N TYR A 312 -25.49 9.87 23.40
CA TYR A 312 -24.95 11.12 23.95
C TYR A 312 -24.03 10.93 25.17
N GLY A 313 -23.73 9.69 25.56
CA GLY A 313 -22.84 9.39 26.70
C GLY A 313 -21.36 9.61 26.37
N LEU A 314 -20.57 9.85 27.42
CA LEU A 314 -19.10 9.96 27.42
C LEU A 314 -18.52 8.86 28.34
N PRO A 315 -18.35 7.61 27.86
CA PRO A 315 -17.91 6.50 28.71
C PRO A 315 -16.46 6.64 29.13
N ARG A 316 -16.13 6.19 30.34
CA ARG A 316 -14.75 6.18 30.86
C ARG A 316 -13.75 5.52 29.89
N ASN A 317 -12.52 6.00 29.90
CA ASN A 317 -11.41 5.52 29.09
C ASN A 317 -11.67 5.56 27.56
N THR A 318 -12.45 6.54 27.08
CA THR A 318 -12.64 6.86 25.65
C THR A 318 -11.91 8.15 25.24
N PHE A 319 -11.24 8.18 24.09
CA PHE A 319 -10.78 9.41 23.42
C PHE A 319 -11.67 9.68 22.20
N LEU A 320 -12.30 10.87 22.17
CA LEU A 320 -13.05 11.38 21.04
C LEU A 320 -12.24 12.47 20.30
N ASP A 321 -12.02 12.28 19.01
CA ASP A 321 -11.53 13.33 18.11
C ASP A 321 -12.74 13.99 17.43
N MET A 322 -12.87 15.31 17.53
CA MET A 322 -14.07 16.05 17.11
C MET A 322 -13.74 17.09 16.04
N ASN A 323 -14.22 16.83 14.83
CA ASN A 323 -14.15 17.74 13.69
C ASN A 323 -15.38 18.65 13.69
N ILE A 324 -15.16 19.96 13.81
CA ILE A 324 -16.21 20.96 14.03
C ILE A 324 -16.19 21.98 12.90
N THR A 325 -17.15 21.87 11.98
CA THR A 325 -17.29 22.83 10.87
C THR A 325 -18.28 23.92 11.22
N ILE A 326 -17.88 25.18 11.04
CA ILE A 326 -18.71 26.36 11.33
C ILE A 326 -18.95 27.15 10.05
N ASP A 327 -20.23 27.28 9.69
CA ASP A 327 -20.69 28.13 8.58
C ASP A 327 -21.48 29.35 9.12
N GLU A 328 -21.87 30.27 8.23
CA GLU A 328 -22.62 31.48 8.60
C GLU A 328 -23.98 31.19 9.28
N TYR A 329 -24.51 29.97 9.20
CA TYR A 329 -25.82 29.58 9.72
C TYR A 329 -25.76 28.58 10.90
N ARG A 330 -24.73 27.73 10.99
CA ARG A 330 -24.69 26.62 11.97
C ARG A 330 -23.27 26.17 12.33
N MET A 331 -23.18 25.42 13.41
CA MET A 331 -22.05 24.57 13.77
C MET A 331 -22.45 23.10 13.53
N THR A 332 -21.56 22.29 12.95
CA THR A 332 -21.74 20.84 12.77
C THR A 332 -20.57 20.13 13.44
N ILE A 333 -20.84 19.10 14.24
CA ILE A 333 -19.84 18.32 14.96
C ILE A 333 -19.88 16.88 14.44
N GLU A 334 -18.73 16.38 14.02
CA GLU A 334 -18.51 14.98 13.66
C GLU A 334 -17.43 14.43 14.61
N ALA A 335 -17.77 13.39 15.37
CA ALA A 335 -16.89 12.81 16.38
C ALA A 335 -16.49 11.38 16.00
N GLU A 336 -15.21 11.05 16.15
CA GLU A 336 -14.65 9.70 15.99
C GLU A 336 -14.10 9.19 17.33
N VAL A 337 -14.29 7.90 17.62
CA VAL A 337 -13.66 7.23 18.77
C VAL A 337 -12.31 6.70 18.29
N VAL A 338 -11.24 7.22 18.86
CA VAL A 338 -9.86 6.81 18.55
C VAL A 338 -9.21 6.15 19.78
N PRO A 339 -8.16 5.32 19.61
CA PRO A 339 -7.53 4.63 20.73
C PRO A 339 -6.90 5.59 21.73
N TRP A 340 -7.35 5.58 22.99
CA TRP A 340 -6.69 6.32 24.07
C TRP A 340 -5.48 5.52 24.58
N ASN A 341 -4.43 5.52 23.75
CA ASN A 341 -3.16 4.83 23.96
C ASN A 341 -3.24 3.27 23.90
N ASP A 342 -3.95 2.69 22.91
CA ASP A 342 -3.98 1.22 22.66
C ASP A 342 -4.10 0.86 21.14
N THR A 343 -3.14 1.08 20.22
CA THR A 343 -1.91 0.29 19.87
C THR A 343 -1.20 0.93 18.65
N ASP A 344 0.13 0.78 18.49
CA ASP A 344 0.93 1.04 17.24
C ASP A 344 1.02 2.49 16.65
N ILE A 345 1.27 3.49 17.51
CA ILE A 345 1.77 4.87 17.28
C ILE A 345 3.32 5.00 17.55
N ASP A 346 4.14 5.77 16.83
CA ASP A 346 5.63 5.62 16.85
C ASP A 346 6.49 6.61 17.71
N ARG A 347 6.94 6.25 18.94
CA ARG A 347 8.03 6.84 19.80
C ARG A 347 9.33 7.18 19.06
N THR A 348 9.35 8.21 18.22
CA THR A 348 10.56 8.74 17.58
C THR A 348 11.34 9.75 18.43
N PHE A 349 10.79 10.27 19.53
CA PHE A 349 11.47 11.19 20.48
C PHE A 349 10.81 11.14 21.88
N ASP A 350 11.55 11.23 22.99
CA ASP A 350 11.01 11.14 24.37
C ASP A 350 11.40 12.31 25.29
N GLY A 351 11.60 13.50 24.71
CA GLY A 351 12.10 14.68 25.42
C GLY A 351 13.62 14.65 25.71
N GLN A 352 14.28 13.49 25.68
CA GLN A 352 15.72 13.35 25.93
C GLN A 352 16.49 12.66 24.80
N TYR A 353 15.90 11.63 24.19
CA TYR A 353 16.51 10.78 23.17
C TYR A 353 15.61 10.70 21.94
N ARG A 354 16.20 10.37 20.80
CA ARG A 354 15.54 10.25 19.49
C ARG A 354 15.76 8.86 18.89
N LEU A 355 14.76 8.36 18.17
CA LEU A 355 14.80 7.17 17.33
C LEU A 355 14.29 7.55 15.95
N THR A 356 15.09 7.32 14.91
CA THR A 356 14.67 7.47 13.52
C THR A 356 15.04 6.24 12.72
N VAL A 357 14.25 5.97 11.69
CA VAL A 357 14.53 4.98 10.65
C VAL A 357 14.59 5.70 9.30
N ASP A 358 15.27 5.10 8.34
CA ASP A 358 15.30 5.55 6.94
C ASP A 358 14.04 5.17 6.16
N ARG A 359 13.37 4.08 6.56
CA ARG A 359 12.11 3.59 6.00
C ARG A 359 11.25 2.93 7.08
N ASP A 360 9.94 3.07 6.96
CA ASP A 360 8.94 2.42 7.83
C ASP A 360 8.01 1.45 7.11
N GLU A 361 8.04 1.40 5.77
CA GLU A 361 7.48 0.32 4.98
C GLU A 361 8.56 -0.41 4.16
N TYR A 362 8.45 -1.73 4.08
CA TYR A 362 9.35 -2.62 3.34
C TYR A 362 8.58 -3.56 2.42
N PHE A 363 8.95 -3.54 1.14
CA PHE A 363 8.33 -4.36 0.11
C PHE A 363 9.31 -5.41 -0.42
N PHE A 364 8.93 -6.69 -0.31
CA PHE A 364 9.73 -7.82 -0.77
C PHE A 364 9.06 -8.53 -1.96
N ASN A 365 9.86 -8.96 -2.93
CA ASN A 365 9.43 -9.96 -3.90
C ASN A 365 9.44 -11.37 -3.28
N SER A 366 9.13 -12.38 -4.08
CA SER A 366 9.05 -13.77 -3.64
C SER A 366 10.36 -14.34 -3.09
N TYR A 367 11.52 -13.80 -3.48
CA TYR A 367 12.82 -14.25 -2.99
C TYR A 367 13.12 -13.75 -1.58
N GLY A 368 12.65 -12.55 -1.23
CA GLY A 368 12.81 -11.97 0.11
C GLY A 368 14.25 -11.49 0.41
N ASN A 369 15.00 -11.12 -0.63
CA ASN A 369 16.40 -10.72 -0.54
C ASN A 369 16.63 -9.61 0.51
N PRO A 370 17.72 -9.64 1.31
CA PRO A 370 17.91 -8.69 2.40
C PRO A 370 17.97 -7.24 1.93
N GLN A 371 17.12 -6.39 2.51
CA GLN A 371 17.12 -4.94 2.33
C GLN A 371 17.75 -4.26 3.56
N PRO A 372 18.56 -3.20 3.38
CA PRO A 372 19.16 -2.48 4.50
C PRO A 372 18.11 -1.70 5.31
N ILE A 373 18.39 -1.48 6.59
CA ILE A 373 17.60 -0.60 7.46
C ILE A 373 18.51 0.30 8.30
N GLY A 374 18.38 1.60 8.09
CA GLY A 374 19.13 2.68 8.73
C GLY A 374 18.46 3.14 10.02
N VAL A 375 18.64 2.39 11.11
CA VAL A 375 18.15 2.79 12.43
C VAL A 375 19.17 3.69 13.13
N THR A 376 18.76 4.92 13.45
CA THR A 376 19.58 5.89 14.20
C THR A 376 18.92 6.21 15.54
N THR A 377 19.68 6.10 16.63
CA THR A 377 19.25 6.56 17.95
C THR A 377 20.45 7.04 18.76
N ASP A 378 20.23 8.03 19.61
CA ASP A 378 21.19 8.51 20.62
C ASP A 378 20.95 7.87 22.01
N TYR A 379 19.96 6.99 22.14
CA TYR A 379 19.72 6.22 23.36
C TYR A 379 20.94 5.33 23.71
N PRO A 380 21.53 5.43 24.93
CA PRO A 380 22.79 4.77 25.26
C PRO A 380 22.81 3.23 25.18
N GLY A 381 21.63 2.58 25.22
CA GLY A 381 21.51 1.12 25.04
C GLY A 381 21.42 0.68 23.57
N GLY A 382 21.33 1.61 22.62
CA GLY A 382 20.97 1.34 21.24
C GLY A 382 19.53 0.80 21.10
N TRP A 383 19.24 0.16 19.98
CA TRP A 383 17.90 -0.35 19.63
C TRP A 383 17.85 -1.88 19.57
N THR A 384 16.64 -2.44 19.70
CA THR A 384 16.32 -3.86 19.50
C THR A 384 15.04 -4.00 18.67
N THR A 385 14.66 -5.22 18.30
CA THR A 385 13.39 -5.51 17.63
C THR A 385 12.47 -6.30 18.54
N GLN A 386 11.23 -5.83 18.69
CA GLN A 386 10.13 -6.55 19.30
C GLN A 386 9.21 -7.09 18.18
N SER A 387 8.75 -8.34 18.31
CA SER A 387 7.74 -8.89 17.41
C SER A 387 6.77 -9.78 18.17
N SER A 388 5.49 -9.53 17.94
CA SER A 388 4.44 -10.53 17.99
C SER A 388 4.30 -11.17 16.59
N THR A 389 4.24 -12.50 16.54
CA THR A 389 3.76 -13.35 15.43
C THR A 389 4.46 -13.38 14.05
N LEU A 390 5.33 -12.44 13.64
CA LEU A 390 5.99 -12.49 12.32
C LEU A 390 7.07 -13.60 12.20
N THR A 391 6.66 -14.80 11.77
CA THR A 391 7.55 -15.98 11.62
C THR A 391 8.32 -16.07 10.30
N TRP A 392 7.97 -15.24 9.30
CA TRP A 392 8.55 -15.27 7.95
C TRP A 392 9.50 -14.10 7.64
N VAL A 393 9.73 -13.20 8.61
CA VAL A 393 10.68 -12.09 8.51
C VAL A 393 11.88 -12.37 9.41
N THR A 394 13.09 -12.21 8.88
CA THR A 394 14.32 -12.15 9.66
C THR A 394 14.49 -10.73 10.18
N MET A 395 14.33 -10.56 11.48
CA MET A 395 14.39 -9.25 12.13
C MET A 395 15.80 -8.65 12.08
N PRO A 396 15.94 -7.34 11.83
CA PRO A 396 17.23 -6.65 11.86
C PRO A 396 17.81 -6.62 13.28
N THR A 397 19.13 -6.46 13.40
CA THR A 397 19.82 -6.30 14.69
C THR A 397 20.93 -5.26 14.57
N GLN A 398 21.40 -4.67 15.68
CA GLN A 398 22.51 -3.69 15.65
C GLN A 398 23.80 -4.19 14.96
N LYS A 399 23.96 -5.51 14.81
CA LYS A 399 25.09 -6.14 14.09
C LYS A 399 24.79 -6.39 12.60
N TYR A 400 23.51 -6.52 12.26
CA TYR A 400 22.99 -6.87 10.94
C TYR A 400 21.83 -5.93 10.64
N ASN A 401 22.17 -4.74 10.15
CA ASN A 401 21.24 -3.65 9.81
C ASN A 401 20.51 -3.94 8.49
N SER A 402 19.87 -5.10 8.42
CA SER A 402 19.13 -5.57 7.25
C SER A 402 17.96 -6.43 7.68
N ILE A 403 16.81 -6.19 7.06
CA ILE A 403 15.60 -7.01 7.14
C ILE A 403 15.57 -7.95 5.92
N ALA A 404 15.12 -9.18 6.10
CA ALA A 404 14.94 -10.13 5.00
C ALA A 404 13.65 -10.94 5.18
N ALA A 405 13.05 -11.39 4.09
CA ALA A 405 11.89 -12.27 4.15
C ALA A 405 12.29 -13.71 3.75
N ALA A 406 11.61 -14.70 4.30
CA ALA A 406 11.70 -16.07 3.79
C ALA A 406 11.08 -16.13 2.38
N ALA A 407 11.63 -17.00 1.53
CA ALA A 407 11.09 -17.24 0.20
C ALA A 407 9.58 -17.57 0.26
N TYR A 408 8.81 -17.03 -0.67
CA TYR A 408 7.35 -17.08 -0.68
C TYR A 408 6.82 -17.77 -1.95
N THR A 409 5.82 -18.63 -1.77
CA THR A 409 5.23 -19.48 -2.82
C THR A 409 3.70 -19.45 -2.79
N GLY A 410 3.10 -18.39 -2.22
CA GLY A 410 1.65 -18.18 -2.26
C GLY A 410 1.24 -17.29 -3.43
N THR A 411 -0.07 -17.11 -3.59
CA THR A 411 -0.71 -16.48 -4.76
C THR A 411 -1.27 -15.08 -4.49
N THR A 412 -1.20 -14.59 -3.25
CA THR A 412 -1.64 -13.25 -2.82
C THR A 412 -0.53 -12.57 -2.02
N PRO A 413 -0.50 -11.23 -1.89
CA PRO A 413 0.43 -10.58 -0.97
C PRO A 413 0.25 -11.09 0.47
N ARG A 414 1.33 -11.09 1.26
CA ARG A 414 1.29 -11.28 2.72
C ARG A 414 1.89 -10.06 3.42
N THR A 415 1.25 -9.61 4.49
CA THR A 415 1.65 -8.40 5.22
C THR A 415 1.73 -8.67 6.72
N GLY A 416 2.56 -7.91 7.42
CA GLY A 416 2.55 -7.78 8.88
C GLY A 416 3.52 -6.70 9.34
N SER A 417 3.71 -6.55 10.65
CA SER A 417 4.58 -5.52 11.23
C SER A 417 5.48 -6.06 12.34
N PHE A 418 6.55 -5.32 12.62
CA PHE A 418 7.37 -5.47 13.83
C PHE A 418 7.78 -4.09 14.33
N THR A 419 8.25 -4.00 15.57
CA THR A 419 8.58 -2.71 16.20
C THR A 419 10.06 -2.66 16.54
N ILE A 420 10.74 -1.60 16.12
CA ILE A 420 12.08 -1.25 16.61
C ILE A 420 11.91 -0.49 17.92
N VAL A 421 12.69 -0.83 18.94
CA VAL A 421 12.56 -0.28 20.30
C VAL A 421 13.91 0.23 20.80
N ALA A 422 13.98 1.45 21.33
CA ALA A 422 15.17 2.01 21.96
C ALA A 422 14.80 2.63 23.32
N GLY A 423 14.86 1.83 24.39
CA GLY A 423 14.38 2.25 25.71
C GLY A 423 12.86 2.46 25.72
N ASN A 424 12.41 3.71 25.84
CA ASN A 424 11.02 4.13 25.77
C ASN A 424 10.57 4.58 24.36
N LEU A 425 11.46 4.53 23.38
CA LEU A 425 11.22 4.90 21.98
C LEU A 425 10.77 3.66 21.18
N ARG A 426 9.87 3.82 20.23
CA ARG A 426 9.35 2.78 19.34
C ARG A 426 9.15 3.29 17.92
N LYS A 427 9.44 2.46 16.91
CA LYS A 427 9.07 2.72 15.50
C LYS A 427 8.55 1.43 14.88
N THR A 428 7.32 1.46 14.40
CA THR A 428 6.64 0.35 13.74
C THR A 428 7.10 0.29 12.29
N ILE A 429 7.43 -0.93 11.85
CA ILE A 429 7.89 -1.20 10.50
C ILE A 429 6.90 -2.19 9.87
N ARG A 430 6.24 -1.75 8.79
CA ARG A 430 5.33 -2.57 8.00
C ARG A 430 6.13 -3.34 6.95
N VAL A 431 5.73 -4.58 6.70
CA VAL A 431 6.39 -5.49 5.77
C VAL A 431 5.35 -6.17 4.91
N THR A 432 5.42 -5.96 3.60
CA THR A 432 4.60 -6.65 2.60
C THR A 432 5.49 -7.48 1.68
N GLN A 433 5.08 -8.72 1.40
CA GLN A 433 5.77 -9.59 0.46
C GLN A 433 4.82 -10.11 -0.62
N PHE A 434 5.26 -9.99 -1.87
CA PHE A 434 4.48 -10.35 -3.06
C PHE A 434 4.74 -11.79 -3.55
N PRO A 435 3.76 -12.42 -4.24
CA PRO A 435 3.92 -13.71 -4.92
C PRO A 435 5.08 -13.78 -5.93
N PRO A 436 5.53 -15.00 -6.31
CA PRO A 436 6.38 -15.19 -7.49
C PRO A 436 5.69 -14.68 -8.76
N ALA A 437 6.43 -14.11 -9.70
CA ALA A 437 5.87 -13.54 -10.93
C ALA A 437 5.02 -14.54 -11.75
N ALA A 438 5.32 -15.83 -11.67
CA ALA A 438 4.56 -16.91 -12.32
C ALA A 438 3.17 -17.18 -11.69
N GLU A 439 2.98 -16.88 -10.40
CA GLU A 439 1.75 -17.14 -9.64
C GLU A 439 0.77 -15.95 -9.65
N ILE A 440 1.17 -14.83 -10.26
CA ILE A 440 0.37 -13.59 -10.32
C ILE A 440 -0.69 -13.70 -11.42
N THR A 441 -1.94 -13.43 -11.06
CA THR A 441 -3.03 -13.17 -11.99
C THR A 441 -3.10 -11.66 -12.25
N ASP A 442 -2.85 -11.22 -13.48
CA ASP A 442 -2.85 -9.79 -13.82
C ASP A 442 -4.28 -9.21 -13.80
N ALA A 443 -4.52 -8.26 -12.90
CA ALA A 443 -5.59 -7.28 -12.99
C ALA A 443 -5.06 -6.10 -13.82
N ILE A 444 -5.12 -6.20 -15.15
CA ILE A 444 -4.58 -5.15 -16.03
C ILE A 444 -5.47 -3.91 -15.98
N ILE A 445 -4.89 -2.75 -15.63
CA ILE A 445 -5.55 -1.46 -15.76
C ILE A 445 -5.77 -1.18 -17.25
N PRO A 446 -7.01 -0.93 -17.71
CA PRO A 446 -7.27 -0.66 -19.12
C PRO A 446 -6.44 0.52 -19.62
N ASN A 447 -5.71 0.31 -20.72
CA ASN A 447 -4.79 1.30 -21.29
C ASN A 447 -3.68 1.75 -20.32
N SER A 448 -3.01 0.81 -19.67
CA SER A 448 -1.75 1.04 -18.94
C SER A 448 -0.55 0.36 -19.61
N TYR A 449 0.65 0.62 -19.09
CA TYR A 449 1.87 -0.08 -19.51
C TYR A 449 1.87 -1.55 -19.07
N VAL A 450 2.20 -2.44 -20.00
CA VAL A 450 2.32 -3.91 -19.79
C VAL A 450 3.74 -4.42 -20.09
N GLY A 451 4.64 -3.55 -20.51
CA GLY A 451 6.05 -3.89 -20.66
C GLY A 451 6.92 -2.69 -21.01
N ALA A 452 8.24 -2.91 -21.05
CA ALA A 452 9.23 -1.90 -21.41
C ALA A 452 10.43 -2.52 -22.14
N PHE A 453 11.12 -1.71 -22.95
CA PHE A 453 12.21 -2.15 -23.84
C PHE A 453 13.41 -1.22 -23.88
N TRP A 454 14.58 -1.85 -23.90
CA TRP A 454 15.89 -1.24 -24.14
C TRP A 454 16.63 -2.05 -25.21
N ARG A 455 17.38 -1.37 -26.07
CA ARG A 455 18.46 -1.98 -26.87
C ARG A 455 19.57 -2.49 -25.95
N ASN A 456 20.49 -3.30 -26.47
CA ASN A 456 21.56 -3.87 -25.65
C ASN A 456 22.48 -2.79 -25.04
N ASP A 457 22.65 -1.67 -25.73
CA ASP A 457 23.46 -0.53 -25.36
C ASP A 457 22.69 0.56 -24.57
N GLN A 458 21.40 0.36 -24.30
CA GLN A 458 20.56 1.31 -23.57
C GLN A 458 20.36 0.95 -22.10
N SER A 459 20.21 1.98 -21.27
CA SER A 459 20.07 1.91 -19.82
C SER A 459 19.26 3.05 -19.18
N GLY A 460 18.98 4.12 -19.92
CA GLY A 460 18.22 5.30 -19.46
C GLY A 460 16.75 5.02 -19.14
N GLU A 461 16.02 6.04 -18.75
CA GLU A 461 14.67 5.93 -18.22
C GLU A 461 13.64 5.39 -19.22
N ARG A 462 12.65 4.69 -18.67
CA ARG A 462 11.35 4.39 -19.29
C ARG A 462 10.25 4.83 -18.34
N LEU A 463 9.31 5.60 -18.86
CA LEU A 463 8.34 6.33 -18.04
C LEU A 463 7.04 5.53 -17.91
N ILE A 464 6.70 5.13 -16.70
CA ILE A 464 5.43 4.44 -16.43
C ILE A 464 4.47 5.45 -15.82
N ARG A 465 3.40 5.75 -16.57
CA ARG A 465 2.35 6.70 -16.19
C ARG A 465 0.97 6.09 -16.37
N ILE A 466 0.13 6.12 -15.34
CA ILE A 466 -1.24 5.56 -15.39
C ILE A 466 -2.21 6.56 -14.74
N PRO A 467 -3.11 7.19 -15.52
CA PRO A 467 -4.09 8.14 -15.00
C PRO A 467 -5.07 7.52 -13.99
N SER A 468 -5.57 8.33 -13.05
CA SER A 468 -6.59 7.91 -12.08
C SER A 468 -7.90 7.42 -12.74
N GLY A 469 -8.57 6.51 -12.03
CA GLY A 469 -9.85 5.93 -12.44
C GLY A 469 -10.04 4.48 -12.02
N ALA A 470 -8.95 3.71 -11.92
CA ALA A 470 -9.00 2.28 -11.56
C ALA A 470 -8.07 1.87 -10.39
N GLY A 471 -7.28 2.81 -9.82
CA GLY A 471 -6.24 2.50 -8.85
C GLY A 471 -6.07 3.51 -7.72
N ASN A 472 -7.16 4.11 -7.25
CA ASN A 472 -7.15 5.06 -6.14
C ASN A 472 -6.59 4.43 -4.85
N GLY A 473 -5.86 5.22 -4.05
CA GLY A 473 -5.15 4.77 -2.85
C GLY A 473 -3.73 4.24 -3.15
N ASP A 474 -3.19 3.44 -2.24
CA ASP A 474 -1.78 3.04 -2.28
C ASP A 474 -1.43 2.15 -3.48
N TRP A 475 -0.24 2.39 -4.03
CA TRP A 475 0.39 1.58 -5.06
C TRP A 475 1.87 1.32 -4.74
N THR A 476 2.39 0.22 -5.28
CA THR A 476 3.80 -0.18 -5.14
C THR A 476 4.28 -0.82 -6.44
N ALA A 477 5.36 -0.29 -7.01
CA ALA A 477 6.10 -0.97 -8.07
C ALA A 477 7.34 -1.65 -7.48
N ILE A 478 7.54 -2.94 -7.77
CA ILE A 478 8.67 -3.73 -7.27
C ILE A 478 9.26 -4.62 -8.37
N VAL A 479 10.59 -4.75 -8.39
CA VAL A 479 11.30 -5.68 -9.27
C VAL A 479 11.07 -7.11 -8.78
N ALA A 480 10.16 -7.82 -9.46
CA ALA A 480 9.87 -9.22 -9.18
C ALA A 480 10.97 -10.15 -9.74
N GLU A 481 11.52 -9.81 -10.92
CA GLU A 481 12.58 -10.55 -11.60
C GLU A 481 13.60 -9.58 -12.22
N GLY A 482 14.90 -9.80 -11.99
CA GLY A 482 15.99 -8.96 -12.54
C GLY A 482 16.55 -7.89 -11.59
N GLU A 483 16.47 -8.08 -10.27
CA GLU A 483 16.96 -7.12 -9.26
C GLU A 483 18.43 -6.71 -9.42
N ASP A 484 19.28 -7.56 -10.02
CA ASP A 484 20.69 -7.27 -10.22
C ASP A 484 20.93 -6.18 -11.29
N TRP A 485 20.01 -6.00 -12.24
CA TRP A 485 20.17 -5.06 -13.35
C TRP A 485 19.03 -4.05 -13.55
N ILE A 486 17.86 -4.22 -12.93
CA ILE A 486 16.74 -3.24 -12.96
C ILE A 486 16.74 -2.39 -11.68
N HIS A 487 16.44 -1.10 -11.79
CA HIS A 487 16.11 -0.22 -10.66
C HIS A 487 14.90 0.67 -10.98
N LEU A 488 14.32 1.26 -9.94
CA LEU A 488 13.14 2.12 -9.98
C LEU A 488 13.41 3.44 -9.24
N ASP A 489 12.75 4.53 -9.65
CA ASP A 489 12.55 5.73 -8.81
C ASP A 489 11.21 6.41 -9.11
N THR A 490 10.87 7.45 -8.34
CA THR A 490 9.67 8.29 -8.49
C THR A 490 9.97 9.72 -8.91
N GLU A 491 11.21 10.04 -9.28
CA GLU A 491 11.55 11.41 -9.71
C GLU A 491 10.91 11.70 -11.07
N MET A 492 10.29 12.87 -11.22
CA MET A 492 9.80 13.32 -12.52
C MET A 492 10.96 13.40 -13.52
N THR A 493 10.72 13.00 -14.77
CA THR A 493 11.69 13.12 -15.86
C THR A 493 12.25 14.54 -15.94
N SER A 494 13.54 14.65 -16.22
CA SER A 494 14.22 15.93 -16.43
C SER A 494 14.03 16.49 -17.84
N ASP A 495 13.32 15.78 -18.73
CA ASP A 495 12.97 16.26 -20.06
C ASP A 495 11.66 17.09 -20.00
N PRO A 496 11.72 18.42 -20.19
CA PRO A 496 10.54 19.27 -20.13
C PRO A 496 9.62 19.10 -21.35
N ASN A 497 10.08 18.42 -22.41
CA ASN A 497 9.36 18.30 -23.68
C ASN A 497 8.53 17.03 -23.81
N VAL A 498 8.66 16.08 -22.88
CA VAL A 498 7.88 14.84 -22.86
C VAL A 498 6.38 15.16 -22.99
N GLY A 499 5.74 14.63 -24.04
CA GLY A 499 4.52 15.18 -24.64
C GLY A 499 3.25 15.18 -23.79
N TRP A 500 3.30 14.64 -22.58
CA TRP A 500 2.22 14.72 -21.59
C TRP A 500 2.46 15.75 -20.47
N LEU A 501 3.59 16.46 -20.45
CA LEU A 501 3.86 17.55 -19.51
C LEU A 501 3.15 18.85 -19.92
N ASP A 502 2.77 19.64 -18.92
CA ASP A 502 2.27 21.00 -19.14
C ASP A 502 3.35 21.90 -19.76
N GLY A 503 3.08 22.39 -20.96
CA GLY A 503 4.01 23.25 -21.72
C GLY A 503 5.03 22.50 -22.57
N ALA A 504 4.93 21.18 -22.66
CA ALA A 504 5.75 20.34 -23.55
C ALA A 504 5.67 20.79 -25.02
N ASN A 505 6.79 20.63 -25.74
CA ASN A 505 6.81 20.70 -27.20
C ASN A 505 7.13 19.31 -27.78
N GLU A 506 6.10 18.65 -28.33
CA GLU A 506 6.21 17.31 -28.96
C GLU A 506 7.30 17.23 -30.05
N THR A 507 7.68 18.35 -30.70
CA THR A 507 8.76 18.35 -31.70
C THR A 507 10.17 18.36 -31.11
N ASP A 508 10.30 18.63 -29.81
CA ASP A 508 11.57 18.71 -29.08
C ASP A 508 11.71 17.58 -28.04
N VAL A 509 10.83 16.57 -28.07
CA VAL A 509 10.94 15.32 -27.30
C VAL A 509 12.22 14.60 -27.72
N ILE A 510 13.05 14.20 -26.74
CA ILE A 510 14.25 13.40 -26.98
C ILE A 510 13.94 11.93 -26.76
N ASP A 511 14.35 11.05 -27.68
CA ASP A 511 14.01 9.64 -27.66
C ASP A 511 15.11 8.73 -27.13
N GLY A 512 14.74 7.50 -26.73
CA GLY A 512 15.67 6.51 -26.18
C GLY A 512 16.85 6.15 -27.09
N ASN A 513 16.69 6.23 -28.43
CA ASN A 513 17.79 5.99 -29.38
C ASN A 513 18.65 7.25 -29.66
N ASP A 514 18.31 8.42 -29.11
CA ASP A 514 19.04 9.66 -29.39
C ASP A 514 20.42 9.71 -28.70
N PRO A 515 21.45 10.29 -29.36
CA PRO A 515 22.79 10.36 -28.78
C PRO A 515 22.84 11.12 -27.45
N GLY A 516 23.25 10.43 -26.39
CA GLY A 516 23.36 10.99 -25.04
C GLY A 516 22.07 10.94 -24.21
N PHE A 517 21.01 10.27 -24.70
CA PHE A 517 19.79 10.03 -23.93
C PHE A 517 20.10 9.42 -22.56
N ASP A 518 20.79 8.26 -22.55
CA ASP A 518 21.13 7.52 -21.34
C ASP A 518 21.94 8.34 -20.32
N ASP A 519 22.89 9.16 -20.77
CA ASP A 519 23.72 10.01 -19.90
C ASP A 519 22.94 11.19 -19.29
N THR A 520 21.84 11.60 -19.94
CA THR A 520 21.03 12.79 -19.56
C THR A 520 19.79 12.41 -18.76
N TYR A 521 19.15 11.30 -19.15
CA TYR A 521 17.87 10.80 -18.66
C TYR A 521 18.05 9.42 -18.05
N PHE A 522 18.95 9.32 -17.07
CA PHE A 522 19.12 8.13 -16.24
C PHE A 522 18.18 8.17 -15.03
N VAL A 523 17.86 6.97 -14.52
CA VAL A 523 17.11 6.79 -13.27
C VAL A 523 18.10 6.79 -12.12
N ASN A 524 17.79 7.52 -11.05
CA ASN A 524 18.72 7.76 -9.95
C ASN A 524 18.70 6.63 -8.91
N GLY A 525 19.84 6.42 -8.26
CA GLY A 525 19.94 5.48 -7.15
C GLY A 525 19.95 4.02 -7.59
N ASN A 526 19.24 3.16 -6.84
CA ASN A 526 19.30 1.70 -7.01
C ASN A 526 18.10 0.97 -6.37
N LEU A 527 16.97 1.66 -6.19
CA LEU A 527 15.82 1.07 -5.50
C LEU A 527 15.24 -0.11 -6.29
N LYS A 528 14.77 -1.13 -5.58
CA LYS A 528 14.08 -2.29 -6.17
C LYS A 528 12.56 -2.20 -5.98
N ASP A 529 12.14 -1.27 -5.14
CA ASP A 529 10.77 -0.96 -4.77
C ASP A 529 10.58 0.56 -4.76
N VAL A 530 9.43 1.02 -5.24
CA VAL A 530 8.91 2.38 -5.07
C VAL A 530 7.41 2.32 -4.82
N HIS A 531 6.88 3.31 -4.12
CA HIS A 531 5.48 3.35 -3.72
C HIS A 531 4.98 4.80 -3.70
N GLY A 532 3.66 4.95 -3.62
CA GLY A 532 2.98 6.23 -3.47
C GLY A 532 1.47 6.02 -3.31
N GLU A 533 0.75 7.13 -3.29
CA GLU A 533 -0.72 7.14 -3.19
C GLU A 533 -1.29 7.87 -4.42
N VAL A 534 -2.37 7.34 -5.00
CA VAL A 534 -3.20 8.08 -5.96
C VAL A 534 -4.31 8.82 -5.21
N ASN A 535 -4.17 10.15 -5.11
CA ASN A 535 -5.09 11.05 -4.42
C ASN A 535 -5.38 12.31 -5.28
N THR A 536 -5.96 13.38 -4.72
CA THR A 536 -6.30 14.61 -5.49
C THR A 536 -5.07 15.38 -5.97
N ASP A 537 -3.97 15.31 -5.22
CA ASP A 537 -2.76 16.08 -5.48
C ASP A 537 -1.77 15.28 -6.34
N ASN A 538 -1.82 13.94 -6.22
CA ASN A 538 -1.13 12.97 -7.06
C ASN A 538 -2.15 12.12 -7.84
N PRO A 539 -2.79 12.65 -8.91
CA PRO A 539 -3.89 11.98 -9.60
C PRO A 539 -3.47 10.82 -10.52
N GLU A 540 -2.21 10.37 -10.50
CA GLU A 540 -1.67 9.37 -11.41
C GLU A 540 -0.62 8.49 -10.72
N ILE A 541 -0.54 7.21 -11.11
CA ILE A 541 0.63 6.38 -10.78
C ILE A 541 1.76 6.81 -11.71
N TYR A 542 2.88 7.24 -11.14
CA TYR A 542 4.08 7.59 -11.89
C TYR A 542 5.34 7.01 -11.24
N PHE A 543 6.16 6.32 -12.04
CA PHE A 543 7.52 5.92 -11.68
C PHE A 543 8.37 5.69 -12.93
N ARG A 544 9.69 5.70 -12.76
CA ARG A 544 10.65 5.42 -13.82
C ARG A 544 11.27 4.04 -13.62
N ILE A 545 11.50 3.33 -14.73
CA ILE A 545 12.32 2.12 -14.76
C ILE A 545 13.64 2.48 -15.45
N GLY A 546 14.77 2.06 -14.88
CA GLY A 546 16.10 2.22 -15.49
C GLY A 546 16.97 1.00 -15.22
N LEU A 547 18.11 0.92 -15.90
CA LEU A 547 18.98 -0.27 -15.86
C LEU A 547 20.38 0.07 -15.33
N ASN A 548 20.90 -0.76 -14.42
CA ASN A 548 22.26 -0.62 -13.86
C ASN A 548 23.39 -0.92 -14.86
N SER A 549 23.07 -1.46 -16.05
CA SER A 549 24.07 -1.89 -17.02
C SER A 549 23.50 -2.03 -18.43
N GLN A 550 24.35 -1.77 -19.42
CA GLN A 550 24.20 -2.31 -20.77
C GLN A 550 24.29 -3.84 -20.74
N TYR A 551 23.66 -4.50 -21.71
CA TYR A 551 23.69 -5.94 -21.90
C TYR A 551 24.67 -6.34 -23.01
N ALA A 552 25.43 -7.42 -22.80
CA ALA A 552 26.31 -7.99 -23.81
C ALA A 552 25.65 -9.24 -24.42
N PRO A 553 24.97 -9.13 -25.58
CA PRO A 553 24.21 -10.23 -26.16
C PRO A 553 25.13 -11.34 -26.71
N THR A 554 24.59 -12.56 -26.75
CA THR A 554 25.24 -13.72 -27.37
C THR A 554 24.23 -14.48 -28.23
N ASP A 555 24.70 -15.35 -29.15
CA ASP A 555 23.81 -16.13 -30.03
C ASP A 555 22.75 -16.96 -29.27
N ASN A 556 23.06 -17.38 -28.04
CA ASN A 556 22.19 -18.19 -27.17
C ASN A 556 21.34 -17.37 -26.19
N ALA A 557 21.71 -16.10 -25.99
CA ALA A 557 21.02 -15.12 -25.14
C ALA A 557 21.13 -13.74 -25.80
N PRO A 558 20.33 -13.48 -26.85
CA PRO A 558 20.36 -12.22 -27.60
C PRO A 558 19.62 -11.08 -26.87
N ALA A 559 18.84 -11.41 -25.84
CA ALA A 559 18.23 -10.48 -24.90
C ALA A 559 18.28 -11.04 -23.46
N ARG A 560 18.09 -10.17 -22.47
CA ARG A 560 17.75 -10.55 -21.09
C ARG A 560 16.36 -10.01 -20.72
N TYR A 561 15.74 -10.69 -19.75
CA TYR A 561 14.34 -10.50 -19.39
C TYR A 561 14.14 -10.37 -17.89
N GLY A 562 13.17 -9.54 -17.51
CA GLY A 562 12.79 -9.31 -16.11
C GLY A 562 11.33 -8.90 -16.01
N VAL A 563 10.87 -8.65 -14.78
CA VAL A 563 9.48 -8.33 -14.48
C VAL A 563 9.44 -7.29 -13.38
N VAL A 564 8.76 -6.17 -13.64
CA VAL A 564 8.31 -5.25 -12.59
C VAL A 564 6.85 -5.56 -12.29
N LEU A 565 6.53 -5.76 -11.02
CA LEU A 565 5.16 -5.92 -10.53
C LEU A 565 4.66 -4.56 -10.05
N LEU A 566 3.52 -4.10 -10.57
CA LEU A 566 2.77 -2.98 -10.00
C LEU A 566 1.57 -3.52 -9.22
N ALA A 567 1.59 -3.34 -7.90
CA ALA A 567 0.45 -3.49 -7.03
C ALA A 567 -0.28 -2.14 -6.85
N TYR A 568 -1.61 -2.14 -6.77
CA TYR A 568 -2.40 -0.91 -6.71
C TYR A 568 -3.77 -1.10 -6.03
N GLY A 569 -4.40 0.01 -5.64
CA GLY A 569 -5.68 0.00 -4.93
C GLY A 569 -5.54 -0.57 -3.53
N GLY A 570 -4.69 0.04 -2.70
CA GLY A 570 -4.30 -0.51 -1.40
C GLY A 570 -3.49 -1.80 -1.53
N ASN A 571 -2.67 -1.91 -2.59
CA ASN A 571 -1.90 -3.11 -2.95
C ASN A 571 -2.72 -4.41 -3.12
N THR A 572 -4.03 -4.31 -3.39
CA THR A 572 -4.93 -5.47 -3.53
C THR A 572 -4.98 -6.04 -4.95
N ASN A 573 -4.79 -5.20 -5.96
CA ASN A 573 -4.68 -5.59 -7.36
C ASN A 573 -3.22 -5.64 -7.78
N MET A 574 -2.90 -6.44 -8.78
CA MET A 574 -1.52 -6.68 -9.25
C MET A 574 -1.49 -6.78 -10.76
N GLN A 575 -0.51 -6.13 -11.41
CA GLN A 575 -0.22 -6.31 -12.84
C GLN A 575 1.29 -6.36 -13.12
N ARG A 576 1.71 -7.23 -14.03
CA ARG A 576 3.11 -7.38 -14.47
C ARG A 576 3.43 -6.47 -15.65
N ILE A 577 4.59 -5.83 -15.56
CA ILE A 577 5.25 -5.07 -16.63
C ILE A 577 6.46 -5.89 -17.07
N TRP A 578 6.39 -6.46 -18.27
CA TRP A 578 7.43 -7.34 -18.82
C TRP A 578 8.61 -6.53 -19.38
N ILE A 579 9.81 -6.79 -18.87
CA ILE A 579 11.03 -6.05 -19.19
C ILE A 579 11.88 -6.84 -20.16
N ARG A 580 12.38 -6.18 -21.20
CA ARG A 580 13.33 -6.73 -22.18
C ARG A 580 14.47 -5.77 -22.42
N GLN A 581 15.71 -6.26 -22.33
CA GLN A 581 16.89 -5.56 -22.83
C GLN A 581 17.60 -6.42 -23.89
N GLY A 582 17.72 -5.90 -25.11
CA GLY A 582 18.38 -6.54 -26.24
C GLY A 582 17.51 -6.58 -27.49
N GLU A 583 18.03 -6.02 -28.58
CA GLU A 583 17.36 -5.91 -29.87
C GLU A 583 17.48 -7.17 -30.76
N GLY A 584 18.33 -8.13 -30.41
CA GLY A 584 18.48 -9.37 -31.15
C GLY A 584 17.24 -10.26 -31.08
N ALA A 585 16.91 -10.95 -32.17
CA ALA A 585 15.74 -11.83 -32.23
C ALA A 585 15.87 -13.02 -31.25
N ASP A 586 14.80 -13.32 -30.49
CA ASP A 586 14.78 -14.42 -29.51
C ASP A 586 13.44 -15.17 -29.52
N TYR A 587 13.39 -16.31 -28.84
CA TYR A 587 12.22 -17.12 -28.60
C TYR A 587 11.41 -16.61 -27.40
N VAL A 588 10.09 -16.55 -27.50
CA VAL A 588 9.21 -16.53 -26.32
C VAL A 588 9.11 -17.95 -25.75
N PHE A 589 8.82 -18.93 -26.60
CA PHE A 589 8.94 -20.37 -26.29
C PHE A 589 9.97 -21.06 -27.18
N LYS A 590 10.84 -21.86 -26.57
CA LYS A 590 11.88 -22.70 -27.19
C LYS A 590 11.36 -24.13 -27.38
N ASN A 591 11.99 -24.91 -28.26
CA ASN A 591 11.67 -26.35 -28.43
C ASN A 591 11.76 -27.16 -27.11
N SER A 592 12.52 -26.69 -26.12
CA SER A 592 12.63 -27.30 -24.79
C SER A 592 11.48 -26.96 -23.82
N ASP A 593 10.68 -25.94 -24.11
CA ASP A 593 9.63 -25.50 -23.19
C ASP A 593 8.41 -26.42 -23.25
N PRO A 594 7.76 -26.67 -22.10
CA PRO A 594 6.63 -27.58 -22.03
C PRO A 594 5.45 -27.12 -22.90
N VAL A 595 4.72 -28.10 -23.43
CA VAL A 595 3.43 -27.91 -24.08
C VAL A 595 2.60 -29.19 -23.95
N ASN A 596 1.31 -29.06 -23.66
CA ASN A 596 0.36 -30.17 -23.63
C ASN A 596 -1.05 -29.68 -23.96
N SER A 597 -1.18 -28.99 -25.10
CA SER A 597 -2.45 -28.44 -25.59
C SER A 597 -2.68 -28.85 -27.04
N ALA A 598 -3.97 -28.92 -27.43
CA ALA A 598 -4.44 -29.15 -28.79
C ALA A 598 -3.72 -30.27 -29.59
N GLY A 599 -3.28 -31.33 -28.89
CA GLY A 599 -2.71 -32.54 -29.49
C GLY A 599 -1.19 -32.57 -29.67
N ILE A 600 -0.44 -31.53 -29.25
CA ILE A 600 1.03 -31.55 -29.22
C ILE A 600 1.57 -31.71 -27.79
N THR A 601 2.61 -32.53 -27.64
CA THR A 601 3.28 -32.83 -26.36
C THR A 601 4.75 -32.38 -26.31
N SER A 602 5.22 -31.74 -27.37
CA SER A 602 6.55 -31.13 -27.49
C SER A 602 6.51 -30.05 -28.58
N ARG A 603 7.32 -29.00 -28.43
CA ARG A 603 7.51 -27.98 -29.46
C ARG A 603 8.66 -28.41 -30.38
N THR A 604 8.46 -28.29 -31.68
CA THR A 604 9.38 -28.82 -32.72
C THR A 604 9.72 -27.81 -33.82
N VAL A 605 8.96 -26.72 -33.94
CA VAL A 605 9.18 -25.65 -34.94
C VAL A 605 9.15 -24.26 -34.29
N THR A 606 9.70 -24.11 -33.09
CA THR A 606 9.89 -22.77 -32.51
C THR A 606 10.93 -21.98 -33.29
N VAL A 607 10.76 -20.67 -33.44
CA VAL A 607 11.71 -19.76 -34.11
C VAL A 607 11.90 -18.46 -33.32
N ARG A 608 13.06 -17.82 -33.49
CA ARG A 608 13.36 -16.51 -32.87
C ARG A 608 12.72 -15.37 -33.64
N PHE A 609 11.93 -14.53 -32.96
CA PHE A 609 11.27 -13.34 -33.51
C PHE A 609 12.10 -12.07 -33.27
N SER A 610 12.23 -11.23 -34.30
CA SER A 610 12.70 -9.85 -34.15
C SER A 610 11.74 -9.03 -33.28
N PRO A 611 12.22 -8.15 -32.39
CA PRO A 611 11.35 -7.26 -31.62
C PRO A 611 10.74 -6.11 -32.46
N TYR A 612 11.15 -5.92 -33.70
CA TYR A 612 10.74 -4.81 -34.55
C TYR A 612 9.81 -5.22 -35.70
N ASN A 613 8.95 -4.30 -36.15
CA ASN A 613 8.26 -4.47 -37.43
C ASN A 613 9.20 -4.14 -38.59
N LEU A 614 8.85 -4.62 -39.77
CA LEU A 614 9.53 -4.32 -41.02
C LEU A 614 9.01 -3.00 -41.61
N THR A 615 9.93 -2.09 -41.96
CA THR A 615 9.67 -0.79 -42.59
C THR A 615 10.56 -0.58 -43.82
N ALA A 616 10.53 0.62 -44.42
CA ALA A 616 11.43 1.04 -45.49
C ALA A 616 11.73 2.54 -45.39
N GLU A 617 12.90 2.97 -45.87
CA GLU A 617 13.32 4.39 -45.88
C GLU A 617 12.40 5.30 -46.71
N THR A 618 11.64 4.73 -47.64
CA THR A 618 10.69 5.47 -48.48
C THR A 618 9.48 4.60 -48.78
N PHE A 619 8.29 5.18 -48.60
CA PHE A 619 7.02 4.50 -48.83
C PHE A 619 6.53 4.70 -50.28
N GLY A 620 5.78 3.72 -50.80
CA GLY A 620 5.21 3.77 -52.15
C GLY A 620 6.18 3.48 -53.29
N VAL A 621 7.46 3.19 -53.00
CA VAL A 621 8.47 2.71 -53.95
C VAL A 621 8.67 1.20 -53.84
N SER A 622 9.22 0.59 -54.90
CA SER A 622 9.45 -0.86 -54.91
C SER A 622 10.60 -1.26 -53.99
N VAL A 623 10.48 -2.44 -53.37
CA VAL A 623 11.44 -2.94 -52.37
C VAL A 623 12.20 -4.16 -52.90
N SER A 624 13.51 -4.22 -52.62
CA SER A 624 14.43 -5.28 -53.07
C SER A 624 14.15 -6.64 -52.40
N ILE A 625 14.65 -7.73 -53.00
CA ILE A 625 14.56 -9.08 -52.40
C ILE A 625 15.61 -9.19 -51.30
N ASN A 626 15.22 -9.25 -50.03
CA ASN A 626 16.12 -9.42 -48.89
C ASN A 626 17.31 -8.42 -48.81
N GLY A 627 17.20 -7.25 -49.44
CA GLY A 627 18.32 -6.31 -49.59
C GLY A 627 19.34 -6.66 -50.69
N ALA A 628 19.06 -7.62 -51.57
CA ALA A 628 20.02 -8.22 -52.50
C ALA A 628 20.31 -7.41 -53.79
N THR A 629 19.98 -6.13 -53.85
CA THR A 629 20.38 -5.25 -54.96
C THR A 629 20.65 -3.83 -54.47
N ASP A 630 21.76 -3.25 -54.96
CA ASP A 630 22.14 -1.85 -54.76
C ASP A 630 21.53 -0.90 -55.83
N ASP A 631 20.55 -1.38 -56.60
CA ASP A 631 19.86 -0.56 -57.61
C ASP A 631 18.99 0.49 -56.90
N PRO A 632 19.23 1.81 -57.09
CA PRO A 632 18.47 2.86 -56.43
C PRO A 632 16.98 2.92 -56.83
N ALA A 633 16.55 2.14 -57.83
CA ALA A 633 15.13 1.91 -58.11
C ALA A 633 14.42 0.97 -57.12
N PHE A 634 15.17 0.24 -56.28
CA PHE A 634 14.66 -0.71 -55.29
C PHE A 634 15.30 -0.48 -53.92
N GLN A 635 14.55 0.06 -52.97
CA GLN A 635 15.05 0.27 -51.61
C GLN A 635 15.10 -1.05 -50.82
N PRO A 636 16.05 -1.25 -49.89
CA PRO A 636 15.99 -2.34 -48.92
C PRO A 636 14.82 -2.13 -47.95
N ALA A 637 14.27 -3.23 -47.44
CA ALA A 637 13.47 -3.16 -46.22
C ALA A 637 14.42 -3.17 -45.01
N VAL A 638 14.05 -2.44 -43.97
CA VAL A 638 14.80 -2.31 -42.72
C VAL A 638 13.86 -2.54 -41.53
N PHE A 639 14.39 -2.68 -40.32
CA PHE A 639 13.55 -2.74 -39.12
C PHE A 639 13.12 -1.34 -38.68
N SER A 640 11.98 -1.25 -37.99
CA SER A 640 11.58 -0.04 -37.25
C SER A 640 12.57 0.23 -36.10
N ASP A 641 12.67 1.48 -35.68
CA ASP A 641 13.62 1.88 -34.63
C ASP A 641 13.15 1.51 -33.22
N TYR A 642 11.85 1.32 -33.05
CA TYR A 642 11.22 0.92 -31.79
C TYR A 642 10.23 -0.24 -31.99
N PRO A 643 10.04 -1.12 -30.98
CA PRO A 643 9.09 -2.23 -31.07
C PRO A 643 7.63 -1.82 -31.22
N SER A 644 7.25 -0.63 -30.71
CA SER A 644 5.88 -0.09 -30.77
C SER A 644 5.49 0.58 -32.09
N GLN A 645 6.46 0.90 -32.93
CA GLN A 645 6.22 1.50 -34.24
C GLN A 645 5.49 0.54 -35.18
N ALA A 646 4.55 1.07 -35.97
CA ALA A 646 3.82 0.28 -36.95
C ALA A 646 4.72 -0.32 -38.04
N GLY A 647 5.75 0.41 -38.46
CA GLY A 647 6.54 0.08 -39.64
C GLY A 647 5.73 0.24 -40.94
N ALA A 648 6.05 -0.53 -41.96
CA ALA A 648 5.31 -0.52 -43.22
C ALA A 648 4.25 -1.63 -43.28
N TYR A 649 3.18 -1.37 -44.03
CA TYR A 649 2.23 -2.41 -44.45
C TYR A 649 2.63 -3.02 -45.79
N TRP A 650 2.36 -4.31 -45.95
CA TRP A 650 2.81 -5.09 -47.10
C TRP A 650 1.66 -5.92 -47.67
N GLN A 651 1.39 -5.77 -48.97
CA GLN A 651 0.55 -6.73 -49.71
C GLN A 651 1.37 -7.98 -50.09
N TRP A 652 0.72 -9.10 -50.37
CA TRP A 652 1.37 -10.18 -51.11
C TRP A 652 1.71 -9.70 -52.53
N ALA A 653 2.92 -10.00 -53.01
CA ALA A 653 3.44 -9.53 -54.30
C ALA A 653 3.66 -10.70 -55.28
N SER A 654 3.62 -10.42 -56.58
CA SER A 654 3.74 -11.38 -57.69
C SER A 654 4.76 -10.94 -58.74
N SER A 655 5.03 -11.79 -59.74
CA SER A 655 5.88 -11.42 -60.89
C SER A 655 5.31 -10.27 -61.75
N THR A 656 4.03 -9.92 -61.61
CA THR A 656 3.38 -8.80 -62.31
C THR A 656 3.01 -7.64 -61.39
N GLN A 657 3.24 -7.76 -60.08
CA GLN A 657 2.94 -6.73 -59.09
C GLN A 657 4.08 -6.72 -58.05
N PRO A 658 5.02 -5.76 -58.12
CA PRO A 658 6.19 -5.74 -57.24
C PRO A 658 5.81 -5.43 -55.78
N ARG A 659 6.71 -5.80 -54.85
CA ARG A 659 6.61 -5.42 -53.43
C ARG A 659 6.67 -3.91 -53.27
N TYR A 660 5.76 -3.37 -52.49
CA TYR A 660 5.80 -1.98 -52.00
C TYR A 660 5.70 -1.98 -50.48
N ALA A 661 6.44 -1.07 -49.85
CA ALA A 661 6.20 -0.65 -48.46
C ALA A 661 5.12 0.44 -48.48
N TYR A 662 3.97 0.22 -47.84
CA TYR A 662 2.90 1.20 -47.75
C TYR A 662 2.96 1.94 -46.41
N SER A 663 2.74 3.26 -46.44
CA SER A 663 2.76 4.16 -45.27
C SER A 663 1.90 3.62 -44.12
N PRO A 664 2.33 3.74 -42.85
CA PRO A 664 1.48 3.41 -41.72
C PRO A 664 0.34 4.40 -41.52
N VAL A 665 0.51 5.67 -41.93
CA VAL A 665 -0.45 6.77 -41.71
C VAL A 665 -1.09 7.30 -42.99
N GLY A 666 -2.21 8.01 -42.82
CA GLY A 666 -2.84 8.82 -43.87
C GLY A 666 -3.60 8.04 -44.95
N ASN A 667 -4.36 8.78 -45.74
CA ASN A 667 -5.23 8.25 -46.78
C ASN A 667 -4.47 7.93 -48.09
N ALA A 668 -4.76 6.77 -48.65
CA ALA A 668 -4.33 6.30 -49.99
C ALA A 668 -2.81 6.26 -50.25
N ALA A 669 -2.16 5.17 -49.85
CA ALA A 669 -0.78 4.89 -50.24
C ALA A 669 -0.62 4.75 -51.78
N THR A 670 0.47 5.28 -52.35
CA THR A 670 0.73 5.19 -53.79
C THR A 670 1.04 3.75 -54.23
N ASN A 671 0.71 3.41 -55.48
CA ASN A 671 0.90 2.07 -56.07
C ASN A 671 0.18 0.91 -55.34
N TYR A 672 -0.83 1.21 -54.52
CA TYR A 672 -1.65 0.21 -53.84
C TYR A 672 -2.59 -0.52 -54.81
N ASN A 673 -2.66 -1.85 -54.74
CA ASN A 673 -3.60 -2.63 -55.54
C ASN A 673 -4.77 -3.16 -54.71
N GLY A 674 -5.84 -2.37 -54.61
CA GLY A 674 -7.08 -2.80 -53.95
C GLY A 674 -7.88 -3.87 -54.70
N ASN A 675 -7.46 -4.26 -55.90
CA ASN A 675 -8.32 -4.90 -56.89
C ASN A 675 -7.80 -6.29 -57.32
N SER A 676 -7.98 -7.29 -56.44
CA SER A 676 -7.94 -8.75 -56.70
C SER A 676 -6.74 -9.40 -57.43
N GLY A 677 -5.76 -8.64 -57.93
CA GLY A 677 -4.69 -9.11 -58.84
C GLY A 677 -3.49 -9.79 -58.17
N VAL A 678 -3.69 -10.29 -56.96
CA VAL A 678 -2.65 -10.74 -56.03
C VAL A 678 -2.46 -12.26 -56.17
N PRO A 679 -1.24 -12.83 -56.01
CA PRO A 679 -0.97 -14.15 -56.55
C PRO A 679 -1.72 -15.28 -55.85
N THR A 680 -2.32 -16.12 -56.69
CA THR A 680 -3.00 -17.37 -56.32
C THR A 680 -2.03 -18.53 -56.02
N THR A 681 -0.73 -18.31 -56.21
CA THR A 681 0.36 -19.25 -55.91
C THR A 681 0.73 -19.27 -54.42
N ASP A 682 1.46 -20.31 -54.03
CA ASP A 682 1.98 -20.53 -52.69
C ASP A 682 3.23 -19.69 -52.39
N TRP A 683 3.70 -19.76 -51.14
CA TRP A 683 4.87 -18.98 -50.70
C TRP A 683 6.20 -19.50 -51.25
N ALA A 684 6.32 -20.80 -51.52
CA ALA A 684 7.51 -21.36 -52.17
C ALA A 684 7.76 -20.70 -53.54
N THR A 685 6.69 -20.41 -54.29
CA THR A 685 6.77 -19.68 -55.56
C THR A 685 6.98 -18.18 -55.35
N ASN A 686 6.23 -17.57 -54.42
CA ASN A 686 6.23 -16.11 -54.25
C ASN A 686 7.47 -15.61 -53.49
N GLY A 687 7.81 -16.20 -52.35
CA GLY A 687 8.88 -15.76 -51.45
C GLY A 687 10.27 -15.71 -52.09
N ALA A 688 10.56 -16.62 -53.03
CA ALA A 688 11.83 -16.62 -53.78
C ALA A 688 12.12 -15.30 -54.54
N ILE A 689 11.08 -14.52 -54.86
CA ILE A 689 11.19 -13.20 -55.49
C ILE A 689 10.46 -12.08 -54.72
N ASN A 690 9.70 -12.41 -53.67
CA ASN A 690 8.85 -11.48 -52.91
C ASN A 690 9.03 -11.54 -51.37
N GLU A 691 10.05 -12.21 -50.85
CA GLU A 691 10.44 -12.00 -49.44
C GLU A 691 10.99 -10.58 -49.25
N SER A 692 10.58 -9.93 -48.17
CA SER A 692 10.89 -8.54 -47.82
C SER A 692 11.82 -8.47 -46.61
N CYS A 693 11.82 -9.47 -45.74
CA CYS A 693 12.69 -9.48 -44.56
C CYS A 693 14.18 -9.37 -44.95
N PRO A 694 15.03 -8.67 -44.16
CA PRO A 694 16.43 -8.48 -44.49
C PRO A 694 17.20 -9.81 -44.60
N THR A 695 18.37 -9.79 -45.22
CA THR A 695 19.27 -10.96 -45.26
C THR A 695 19.52 -11.51 -43.84
N GLY A 696 19.41 -12.84 -43.68
CA GLY A 696 19.43 -13.52 -42.38
C GLY A 696 18.05 -13.73 -41.75
N TYR A 697 17.02 -13.06 -42.25
CA TYR A 697 15.64 -13.15 -41.75
C TYR A 697 14.63 -13.60 -42.83
N ARG A 698 13.42 -13.97 -42.39
CA ARG A 698 12.26 -14.34 -43.23
C ARG A 698 10.94 -14.08 -42.50
N ARG A 699 9.81 -14.20 -43.18
CA ARG A 699 8.50 -14.33 -42.50
C ARG A 699 8.37 -15.67 -41.74
N PRO A 700 7.60 -15.72 -40.64
CA PRO A 700 7.31 -16.97 -39.94
C PRO A 700 6.48 -17.91 -40.82
N TYR A 701 6.66 -19.22 -40.61
CA TYR A 701 5.97 -20.26 -41.35
C TYR A 701 4.77 -20.79 -40.57
N ASP A 702 3.56 -20.53 -41.08
CA ASP A 702 2.34 -21.16 -40.60
C ASP A 702 2.04 -22.40 -41.45
N GLY A 703 2.72 -23.51 -41.19
CA GLY A 703 2.60 -24.72 -42.00
C GLY A 703 3.48 -24.70 -43.25
N PRO A 704 3.14 -25.49 -44.29
CA PRO A 704 4.00 -25.68 -45.44
C PRO A 704 4.02 -24.45 -46.37
N ILE A 705 5.22 -24.02 -46.77
CA ILE A 705 5.41 -22.98 -47.80
C ILE A 705 4.95 -23.42 -49.21
N SER A 706 4.81 -24.73 -49.44
CA SER A 706 4.32 -25.31 -50.70
C SER A 706 2.94 -25.92 -50.50
N GLY A 707 1.96 -25.50 -51.31
CA GLY A 707 0.57 -25.94 -51.16
C GLY A 707 -0.21 -25.18 -50.07
N TYR A 708 -1.12 -25.89 -49.40
CA TYR A 708 -2.11 -25.30 -48.48
C TYR A 708 -1.86 -25.67 -47.02
N VAL A 709 -2.07 -24.70 -46.11
CA VAL A 709 -2.03 -24.91 -44.66
C VAL A 709 -3.10 -25.91 -44.24
N ASN A 710 -2.70 -26.92 -43.47
CA ASN A 710 -3.65 -27.79 -42.78
C ASN A 710 -4.11 -27.11 -41.49
N ILE A 711 -5.34 -26.59 -41.49
CA ILE A 711 -5.96 -25.89 -40.35
C ILE A 711 -6.12 -26.75 -39.08
N ALA A 712 -5.84 -28.06 -39.13
CA ALA A 712 -5.77 -28.92 -37.95
C ALA A 712 -4.33 -29.22 -37.48
N GLY A 713 -3.31 -28.58 -38.09
CA GLY A 713 -1.90 -28.99 -38.02
C GLY A 713 -0.98 -28.04 -37.23
N ILE A 714 -1.19 -27.88 -35.92
CA ILE A 714 -0.34 -27.05 -35.04
C ILE A 714 1.14 -27.47 -35.09
N SER A 715 1.42 -28.75 -35.33
CA SER A 715 2.78 -29.32 -35.38
C SER A 715 3.71 -28.68 -36.42
N GLN A 716 3.17 -27.91 -37.39
CA GLN A 716 3.93 -27.21 -38.44
C GLN A 716 3.81 -25.68 -38.38
N SER A 717 3.10 -25.13 -37.38
CA SER A 717 2.91 -23.69 -37.24
C SER A 717 3.95 -23.10 -36.29
N GLU A 718 4.91 -22.35 -36.86
CA GLU A 718 5.94 -21.64 -36.10
C GLU A 718 5.33 -20.56 -35.17
N PRO A 719 4.37 -19.71 -35.59
CA PRO A 719 3.75 -18.74 -34.68
C PRO A 719 3.11 -19.41 -33.47
N LEU A 720 2.26 -20.42 -33.70
CA LEU A 720 1.53 -21.10 -32.63
C LEU A 720 2.50 -21.72 -31.60
N GLN A 721 3.56 -22.39 -32.06
CA GLN A 721 4.54 -23.00 -31.15
C GLN A 721 5.53 -22.02 -30.52
N SER A 722 5.78 -20.86 -31.12
CA SER A 722 6.77 -19.89 -30.62
C SER A 722 6.18 -18.86 -29.65
N LEU A 723 4.90 -18.50 -29.79
CA LEU A 723 4.30 -17.36 -29.07
C LEU A 723 3.26 -17.74 -28.00
N TRP A 724 2.54 -18.86 -28.15
CA TRP A 724 1.50 -19.26 -27.19
C TRP A 724 1.99 -20.26 -26.14
N LEU A 725 1.62 -20.03 -24.88
CA LEU A 725 1.79 -20.97 -23.78
C LEU A 725 0.96 -22.24 -24.03
N ASN A 726 -0.32 -22.05 -24.36
CA ASN A 726 -1.25 -23.10 -24.76
C ASN A 726 -1.66 -22.90 -26.23
N PRO A 727 -0.89 -23.42 -27.22
CA PRO A 727 -1.30 -23.43 -28.61
C PRO A 727 -2.68 -24.07 -28.80
N GLN A 728 -3.52 -23.46 -29.63
CA GLN A 728 -4.87 -23.90 -29.95
C GLN A 728 -5.04 -24.21 -31.45
N LEU A 729 -6.19 -24.77 -31.84
CA LEU A 729 -6.48 -25.06 -33.24
C LEU A 729 -6.70 -23.76 -34.03
N TYR A 730 -6.60 -23.85 -35.35
CA TYR A 730 -6.72 -22.69 -36.23
C TYR A 730 -8.12 -22.07 -36.15
N LEU A 731 -8.21 -20.74 -35.98
CA LEU A 731 -9.40 -19.94 -35.65
C LEU A 731 -9.96 -20.08 -34.22
N ASP A 732 -9.28 -20.77 -33.31
CA ASP A 732 -9.49 -20.61 -31.86
C ASP A 732 -8.64 -19.43 -31.33
N TYR A 733 -9.03 -18.90 -30.16
CA TYR A 733 -8.39 -17.73 -29.54
C TYR A 733 -8.25 -17.87 -28.02
N ASN A 734 -7.11 -17.45 -27.47
CA ASN A 734 -6.86 -17.37 -26.02
C ASN A 734 -5.87 -16.24 -25.70
N GLN A 735 -5.84 -15.81 -24.44
CA GLN A 735 -4.93 -14.75 -23.97
C GLN A 735 -4.04 -15.24 -22.81
N ASP A 736 -3.85 -16.56 -22.69
CA ASP A 736 -3.25 -17.23 -21.53
C ASP A 736 -1.85 -16.73 -21.14
N ASN A 737 -1.14 -16.11 -22.09
CA ASN A 737 0.19 -15.56 -21.91
C ASN A 737 0.39 -14.24 -22.70
N ALA A 738 -0.67 -13.44 -22.82
CA ALA A 738 -0.66 -12.19 -23.55
C ALA A 738 -1.28 -11.05 -22.74
N SER A 739 -0.54 -9.95 -22.57
CA SER A 739 -0.99 -8.76 -21.85
C SER A 739 -1.19 -7.61 -22.84
N ILE A 740 -2.37 -6.96 -22.84
CA ILE A 740 -2.70 -5.87 -23.79
C ILE A 740 -2.55 -4.49 -23.10
N GLY A 741 -1.78 -3.59 -23.71
CA GLY A 741 -1.52 -2.25 -23.16
C GLY A 741 -0.45 -1.47 -23.91
N TYR A 742 0.11 -0.46 -23.24
CA TYR A 742 1.24 0.34 -23.73
C TYR A 742 2.58 -0.37 -23.48
N TYR A 743 3.62 0.09 -24.19
CA TYR A 743 4.97 -0.46 -24.09
C TYR A 743 5.98 0.68 -24.05
N ALA A 744 6.71 0.80 -22.95
CA ALA A 744 7.66 1.89 -22.75
C ALA A 744 9.02 1.53 -23.38
N ASP A 745 9.24 1.95 -24.62
CA ASP A 745 10.43 1.62 -25.41
C ASP A 745 11.38 2.81 -25.65
N GLY A 746 11.09 3.97 -25.03
CA GLY A 746 11.85 5.20 -25.19
C GLY A 746 11.33 6.09 -26.31
N PHE A 747 10.26 5.67 -27.01
CA PHE A 747 9.55 6.47 -28.00
C PHE A 747 8.08 6.64 -27.60
N PHE A 748 7.40 5.55 -27.23
CA PHE A 748 5.98 5.59 -26.90
C PHE A 748 5.69 6.30 -25.58
N ASP A 749 6.48 6.03 -24.54
CA ASP A 749 6.27 6.53 -23.18
C ASP A 749 6.54 8.02 -22.98
N ARG A 750 7.19 8.64 -23.97
CA ARG A 750 7.67 10.03 -23.94
C ARG A 750 6.78 11.01 -24.71
N ARG A 751 5.69 10.54 -25.32
CA ARG A 751 4.86 11.32 -26.26
C ARG A 751 3.42 11.49 -25.82
N GLN A 752 2.75 12.45 -26.43
CA GLN A 752 1.32 12.66 -26.21
C GLN A 752 0.49 11.48 -26.77
N LEU A 753 -0.45 10.97 -25.97
CA LEU A 753 -1.41 9.96 -26.40
C LEU A 753 -2.48 10.58 -27.32
N GLU A 754 -2.61 10.02 -28.53
CA GLU A 754 -3.47 10.55 -29.60
C GLU A 754 -4.56 9.54 -30.04
N THR A 755 -5.39 9.96 -31.00
CA THR A 755 -6.32 9.08 -31.75
C THR A 755 -5.77 8.85 -33.15
N PRO A 756 -5.65 7.60 -33.63
CA PRO A 756 -5.05 7.33 -34.94
C PRO A 756 -5.97 7.58 -36.14
N ASP A 757 -5.33 7.94 -37.25
CA ASP A 757 -5.90 8.30 -38.54
C ASP A 757 -6.40 7.07 -39.33
N GLY A 758 -7.51 6.47 -38.88
CA GLY A 758 -8.16 5.34 -39.56
C GLY A 758 -9.55 5.02 -39.00
N THR A 759 -10.14 3.88 -39.39
CA THR A 759 -11.51 3.52 -38.96
C THR A 759 -11.72 2.01 -38.81
N PRO A 760 -12.36 1.54 -37.70
CA PRO A 760 -12.54 2.28 -36.45
C PRO A 760 -11.20 2.47 -35.74
N SER A 761 -11.06 3.55 -34.98
CA SER A 761 -9.88 3.89 -34.18
C SER A 761 -10.23 3.99 -32.70
N THR A 762 -9.22 3.92 -31.82
CA THR A 762 -9.39 4.08 -30.37
C THR A 762 -8.64 5.32 -29.90
N SER A 763 -9.29 6.18 -29.11
CA SER A 763 -8.62 7.33 -28.50
C SER A 763 -7.59 6.87 -27.45
N GLY A 764 -6.44 7.53 -27.41
CA GLY A 764 -5.33 7.18 -26.52
C GLY A 764 -4.69 5.84 -26.84
N SER A 765 -4.65 5.43 -28.13
CA SER A 765 -4.08 4.13 -28.53
C SER A 765 -2.80 4.22 -29.35
N THR A 766 -2.34 5.44 -29.62
CA THR A 766 -1.20 5.74 -30.49
C THR A 766 -0.45 6.96 -29.98
N VAL A 767 0.79 7.11 -30.41
CA VAL A 767 1.55 8.37 -30.35
C VAL A 767 2.11 8.70 -31.72
N ALA A 768 2.34 9.99 -32.00
CA ALA A 768 2.80 10.49 -33.29
C ALA A 768 1.89 10.05 -34.46
N ALA A 769 0.57 10.10 -34.25
CA ALA A 769 -0.54 9.51 -35.03
C ALA A 769 -0.52 9.80 -36.54
N ASN A 770 0.14 10.89 -36.93
CA ASN A 770 0.17 11.46 -38.28
C ASN A 770 1.57 11.44 -38.92
N THR A 771 2.54 10.77 -38.28
CA THR A 771 3.92 10.66 -38.73
C THR A 771 4.21 9.27 -39.32
N LEU A 772 5.31 9.12 -40.06
CA LEU A 772 5.74 7.80 -40.55
C LEU A 772 6.23 6.89 -39.42
N ASP A 773 6.55 7.48 -38.27
CA ASP A 773 7.06 6.86 -37.05
C ASP A 773 5.96 6.52 -36.05
N VAL A 774 4.69 6.56 -36.48
CA VAL A 774 3.53 6.28 -35.63
C VAL A 774 3.68 4.96 -34.86
N ALA A 775 3.45 5.04 -33.56
CA ALA A 775 3.53 3.91 -32.65
C ALA A 775 2.19 3.64 -31.97
N TYR A 776 1.95 2.38 -31.60
CA TYR A 776 0.66 1.91 -31.10
C TYR A 776 0.80 1.10 -29.81
N ARG A 777 -0.23 1.21 -28.96
CA ARG A 777 -0.51 0.18 -27.93
C ARG A 777 -0.64 -1.20 -28.60
N GLY A 778 -0.46 -2.27 -27.85
CA GLY A 778 -0.37 -3.60 -28.44
C GLY A 778 -0.47 -4.72 -27.43
N CYS A 779 0.14 -5.86 -27.73
CA CYS A 779 0.18 -7.04 -26.89
C CYS A 779 1.62 -7.47 -26.58
N VAL A 780 1.91 -7.80 -25.32
CA VAL A 780 3.13 -8.52 -24.93
C VAL A 780 2.81 -10.01 -24.84
N PHE A 781 3.35 -10.80 -25.77
CA PHE A 781 3.47 -12.24 -25.58
C PHE A 781 4.60 -12.51 -24.60
N HIS A 782 4.36 -13.33 -23.59
CA HIS A 782 5.33 -13.63 -22.54
C HIS A 782 5.40 -15.12 -22.21
N ASN A 783 6.54 -15.56 -21.66
CA ASN A 783 6.72 -16.90 -21.10
C ASN A 783 6.77 -16.78 -19.56
N PRO A 784 5.83 -17.40 -18.82
CA PRO A 784 5.74 -17.22 -17.37
C PRO A 784 6.91 -17.84 -16.59
N THR A 785 7.72 -18.71 -17.23
CA THR A 785 8.84 -19.42 -16.58
C THR A 785 10.21 -18.85 -16.94
N SER A 786 10.41 -18.38 -18.17
CA SER A 786 11.69 -17.77 -18.60
C SER A 786 11.66 -16.24 -18.62
N HIS A 787 10.48 -15.66 -18.41
CA HIS A 787 10.16 -14.23 -18.55
C HIS A 787 10.41 -13.64 -19.95
N ALA A 788 10.77 -14.48 -20.92
CA ALA A 788 10.98 -14.10 -22.30
C ALA A 788 9.73 -13.42 -22.87
N SER A 789 9.90 -12.22 -23.43
CA SER A 789 8.81 -11.35 -23.84
C SER A 789 9.03 -10.72 -25.22
N LEU A 790 7.91 -10.49 -25.90
CA LEU A 790 7.83 -9.88 -27.23
C LEU A 790 6.58 -9.00 -27.32
N PHE A 791 6.77 -7.67 -27.35
CA PHE A 791 5.69 -6.73 -27.64
C PHE A 791 5.42 -6.64 -29.14
N ILE A 792 4.15 -6.64 -29.53
CA ILE A 792 3.71 -6.43 -30.91
C ILE A 792 2.58 -5.39 -30.97
N PRO A 793 2.73 -4.30 -31.75
CA PRO A 793 1.80 -3.16 -31.76
C PRO A 793 0.52 -3.44 -32.55
N PHE A 794 -0.61 -2.93 -32.07
CA PHE A 794 -1.91 -2.99 -32.76
C PHE A 794 -1.99 -1.95 -33.89
N SER A 795 -1.12 -2.10 -34.88
CA SER A 795 -1.01 -1.20 -36.03
C SER A 795 -2.26 -1.18 -36.92
N GLY A 796 -3.03 -2.27 -36.96
CA GLY A 796 -4.13 -2.45 -37.89
C GLY A 796 -3.66 -3.05 -39.21
N SER A 797 -4.32 -2.68 -40.31
CA SER A 797 -3.96 -3.06 -41.69
C SER A 797 -4.55 -2.06 -42.69
N ARG A 798 -4.14 -2.07 -43.96
CA ARG A 798 -4.85 -1.35 -45.03
C ARG A 798 -5.87 -2.25 -45.72
N ASP A 799 -7.07 -1.72 -45.91
CA ASP A 799 -8.20 -2.41 -46.53
C ASP A 799 -8.14 -2.41 -48.08
N SER A 800 -9.12 -3.02 -48.75
CA SER A 800 -9.22 -2.97 -50.23
C SER A 800 -9.32 -1.55 -50.80
N ASN A 801 -9.79 -0.58 -50.01
CA ASN A 801 -9.95 0.81 -50.41
C ASN A 801 -8.70 1.66 -50.14
N ASN A 802 -7.61 1.05 -49.66
CA ASN A 802 -6.36 1.70 -49.26
C ASN A 802 -6.49 2.60 -48.01
N SER A 803 -7.54 2.37 -47.22
CA SER A 803 -7.83 3.04 -45.95
C SER A 803 -7.20 2.27 -44.78
N LEU A 804 -6.78 2.97 -43.74
CA LEU A 804 -6.27 2.34 -42.52
C LEU A 804 -7.42 1.79 -41.67
N ALA A 805 -7.40 0.49 -41.41
CA ALA A 805 -8.44 -0.27 -40.71
C ALA A 805 -7.94 -0.79 -39.36
N LEU A 806 -8.76 -0.62 -38.32
CA LEU A 806 -8.48 -1.06 -36.94
C LEU A 806 -7.18 -0.53 -36.28
N PRO A 807 -6.64 0.68 -36.59
CA PRO A 807 -5.41 1.15 -35.94
C PRO A 807 -5.65 1.40 -34.44
N GLY A 808 -4.71 0.94 -33.61
CA GLY A 808 -4.80 0.91 -32.16
C GLY A 808 -5.77 -0.13 -31.59
N GLN A 809 -6.49 -0.89 -32.43
CA GLN A 809 -7.49 -1.88 -32.02
C GLN A 809 -7.09 -3.32 -32.31
N ALA A 810 -6.36 -3.56 -33.41
CA ALA A 810 -5.99 -4.90 -33.83
C ALA A 810 -4.55 -5.02 -34.32
N LEU A 811 -3.96 -6.17 -34.04
CA LEU A 811 -2.77 -6.67 -34.70
C LEU A 811 -3.18 -7.48 -35.94
N ASN A 812 -2.52 -7.24 -37.07
CA ASN A 812 -2.61 -8.09 -38.26
C ASN A 812 -1.19 -8.26 -38.81
N MET A 813 -0.67 -9.50 -38.89
CA MET A 813 0.71 -9.75 -39.35
C MET A 813 0.80 -10.91 -40.32
N TRP A 814 1.41 -10.69 -41.49
CA TRP A 814 1.57 -11.75 -42.48
C TRP A 814 2.56 -12.83 -42.06
N THR A 815 2.13 -14.09 -42.19
CA THR A 815 3.01 -15.26 -42.24
C THR A 815 3.18 -15.73 -43.71
N CYS A 816 3.85 -16.85 -43.94
CA CYS A 816 3.92 -17.47 -45.26
C CYS A 816 2.67 -18.27 -45.68
N GLY A 817 1.75 -18.58 -44.77
CA GLY A 817 0.71 -19.59 -45.02
C GLY A 817 -0.29 -19.17 -46.10
N THR A 818 -0.71 -20.11 -46.95
CA THR A 818 -1.83 -19.95 -47.91
C THR A 818 -2.90 -21.00 -47.59
N THR A 819 -4.17 -20.61 -47.49
CA THR A 819 -5.24 -21.57 -47.16
C THR A 819 -5.93 -22.12 -48.40
N THR A 820 -6.89 -23.04 -48.20
CA THR A 820 -7.53 -23.88 -49.23
C THR A 820 -8.20 -23.12 -50.38
N THR A 821 -8.34 -21.79 -50.27
CA THR A 821 -8.67 -20.92 -51.39
C THR A 821 -7.51 -19.96 -51.64
N SER A 822 -7.03 -19.95 -52.89
CA SER A 822 -5.77 -19.31 -53.30
C SER A 822 -5.66 -17.80 -53.03
N ASN A 823 -6.79 -17.13 -52.78
CA ASN A 823 -6.90 -15.70 -52.51
C ASN A 823 -6.57 -15.31 -51.05
N TYR A 824 -6.46 -16.27 -50.12
CA TYR A 824 -6.26 -16.01 -48.69
C TYR A 824 -4.88 -16.46 -48.22
N GLY A 825 -4.23 -15.59 -47.45
CA GLY A 825 -3.06 -15.89 -46.65
C GLY A 825 -3.46 -16.13 -45.19
N THR A 826 -2.51 -16.59 -44.40
CA THR A 826 -2.67 -16.70 -42.93
C THR A 826 -1.91 -15.57 -42.24
N GLU A 827 -2.48 -15.06 -41.16
CA GLU A 827 -1.91 -13.99 -40.35
C GLU A 827 -2.00 -14.27 -38.85
N ILE A 828 -1.08 -13.70 -38.08
CA ILE A 828 -1.24 -13.54 -36.63
C ILE A 828 -2.24 -12.40 -36.43
N PHE A 829 -3.31 -12.68 -35.68
CA PHE A 829 -4.38 -11.74 -35.41
C PHE A 829 -4.56 -11.54 -33.91
N SER A 830 -4.64 -10.29 -33.47
CA SER A 830 -5.06 -9.94 -32.11
C SER A 830 -6.03 -8.76 -32.12
N ASN A 831 -7.00 -8.77 -31.21
CA ASN A 831 -7.73 -7.61 -30.74
C ASN A 831 -7.96 -7.75 -29.22
N ASN A 832 -8.67 -6.80 -28.59
CA ASN A 832 -8.96 -6.82 -27.15
C ASN A 832 -9.49 -8.15 -26.58
N ASN A 833 -10.19 -8.97 -27.38
CA ASN A 833 -10.88 -10.18 -26.92
C ASN A 833 -10.33 -11.48 -27.55
N MET A 834 -9.54 -11.40 -28.62
CA MET A 834 -9.18 -12.52 -29.48
C MET A 834 -7.69 -12.44 -29.82
N ILE A 835 -6.91 -13.49 -29.55
CA ILE A 835 -5.50 -13.59 -29.94
C ILE A 835 -5.26 -15.00 -30.49
N GLY A 836 -4.87 -15.09 -31.76
CA GLY A 836 -4.79 -16.36 -32.49
C GLY A 836 -4.29 -16.22 -33.93
N MET A 837 -4.60 -17.23 -34.74
CA MET A 837 -4.29 -17.27 -36.18
C MET A 837 -5.57 -17.06 -37.01
N ASN A 838 -5.50 -16.28 -38.08
CA ASN A 838 -6.66 -15.91 -38.90
C ASN A 838 -6.37 -15.95 -40.42
N ASN A 839 -7.44 -15.99 -41.22
CA ASN A 839 -7.41 -15.87 -42.67
C ASN A 839 -7.60 -14.42 -43.11
N ALA A 840 -6.62 -13.85 -43.80
CA ALA A 840 -6.76 -12.54 -44.45
C ALA A 840 -6.67 -12.66 -45.98
N ILE A 841 -7.38 -11.79 -46.69
CA ILE A 841 -7.33 -11.75 -48.16
C ILE A 841 -5.99 -11.14 -48.57
N LYS A 842 -5.25 -11.78 -49.48
CA LYS A 842 -3.86 -11.43 -49.80
C LYS A 842 -3.64 -9.99 -50.31
N TYR A 843 -4.68 -9.30 -50.78
CA TYR A 843 -4.63 -7.90 -51.19
C TYR A 843 -4.75 -6.90 -50.04
N LEU A 844 -5.04 -7.33 -48.81
CA LEU A 844 -4.89 -6.48 -47.64
C LEU A 844 -3.41 -6.24 -47.40
N ALA A 845 -3.05 -5.07 -46.85
CA ALA A 845 -1.69 -4.82 -46.43
C ALA A 845 -1.59 -4.87 -44.90
N SER A 846 -0.96 -5.92 -44.39
CA SER A 846 -0.73 -6.16 -42.96
C SER A 846 0.75 -5.93 -42.64
N ALA A 847 1.08 -5.81 -41.35
CA ALA A 847 2.47 -5.66 -40.91
C ALA A 847 3.27 -6.94 -41.20
N ILE A 848 4.60 -6.83 -41.21
CA ILE A 848 5.51 -7.98 -41.21
C ILE A 848 6.42 -7.86 -39.99
N ARG A 849 6.59 -8.98 -39.27
CA ARG A 849 7.65 -9.15 -38.29
C ARG A 849 8.43 -10.41 -38.66
N CYS A 850 9.75 -10.27 -38.68
CA CYS A 850 10.61 -11.29 -39.24
C CYS A 850 11.14 -12.23 -38.15
N VAL A 851 11.40 -13.47 -38.55
CA VAL A 851 12.07 -14.50 -37.76
C VAL A 851 13.43 -14.83 -38.37
N VAL A 852 14.35 -15.35 -37.57
CA VAL A 852 15.68 -15.74 -38.04
C VAL A 852 15.58 -16.93 -39.00
N ASN A 853 16.44 -16.97 -40.02
CA ASN A 853 16.67 -18.20 -40.80
C ASN A 853 17.56 -19.15 -39.97
N GLU A 854 16.93 -20.13 -39.32
CA GLU A 854 17.56 -21.20 -38.53
C GLU A 854 17.91 -22.45 -39.36
#